data_AF-A0A165XK42-F1
#
_entry.id   AF-A0A165XK42-F1
#
_cell.length_a   1.000
_cell.length_b   1.000
_cell.length_c   1.000
_cell.angle_alpha   90.00
_cell.angle_beta   90.00
_cell.angle_gamma   90.00
#
_symmetry.space_group_name_H-M   'P 1'
#
loop_
_entity.id
_entity.type
_entity.pdbx_description
1 polymer ?
#
loop_
_entity_poly.entity_id
_entity_poly.type
_entity_poly.pdbx_seq_one_letter_code
_entity_poly.pdbx_strand_id
1 'polypeptide(L)'
;MASASIHNRTSQTSPRPHPPLCPVEEERVPEGTENELEEKKPIELLMKESEEDEENVQALKAYARLVINTNDAEVLERAVPSFEIGEWWKSGGELLPVFLAVRERFLATDTSFRVKETVNQQLVYCREWSGWRNDGYWRDDLEGNAITRWCRDQCRYLVYRSDDSHRQFFPAWVFFTSLDEHNSDLRGSPWHDSYEKSVARVLSSFDQNGELGDRFDVFRSAVRECRSLLHGGRSDDVTRILSSGDRFSLLRSLLRNPYISWVDIERIVAFITRGNEVAVLGESAGFFSNLPDIKPVLLDYQSDFEYSPPRYIDPLIYFLDRGGFESLSSLRPAHDFFQLCLARSSTDQIDKTVSDRARFYLSEHHEAFTPLPGPSDQDLEDLFQAVVTYKENMPSQDLQALWIDALMECDSLIQEHKGSGIKDILSHVGHLPILNVLICNSAIRLSNFSSLLLLAMQGQEHVALRDLSPLINDLSLLDHPHAYRPIIEFLALILQNLPSDFTLPAQFDLSLVFRLFMRNDPDRDTWRKFSNTLMQYLDHDALGALSDQIYVRRFLELCVSPHGHGFFSWKPNERTSESTRQRAAELMKKLDAAQRPSGADRAAGDVNPPEPINTDIAEARRPFAIRVWHAFASRLTEPWPRRRDEKKGGQVSDIEMALRSPSGAYRSGSWPSNESLFETM
;
A
#
# COMPACT_ATOMS: atom_id res chain seq x y z
N MET A 1 3.78 -22.46 -74.39
CA MET A 1 4.83 -22.01 -73.46
C MET A 1 4.16 -21.32 -72.29
N ALA A 2 4.48 -21.79 -71.07
CA ALA A 2 4.10 -21.27 -69.76
C ALA A 2 2.59 -21.16 -69.45
N SER A 3 2.09 -22.02 -68.55
CA SER A 3 1.51 -21.54 -67.27
C SER A 3 1.05 -22.67 -66.35
N ALA A 4 1.33 -22.44 -65.07
CA ALA A 4 0.64 -22.85 -63.85
C ALA A 4 0.58 -24.34 -63.47
N SER A 5 1.34 -24.70 -62.43
CA SER A 5 0.98 -25.79 -61.53
C SER A 5 1.14 -25.33 -60.07
N ILE A 6 0.02 -25.38 -59.36
CA ILE A 6 -0.15 -25.03 -57.95
C ILE A 6 0.23 -26.27 -57.12
N HIS A 7 1.12 -26.13 -56.15
CA HIS A 7 1.42 -27.19 -55.17
C HIS A 7 0.72 -26.88 -53.84
N ASN A 8 -0.30 -27.68 -53.53
CA ASN A 8 -0.90 -27.79 -52.21
C ASN A 8 0.03 -28.59 -51.29
N ARG A 9 0.46 -27.99 -50.18
CA ARG A 9 1.15 -28.68 -49.08
C ARG A 9 0.20 -28.75 -47.88
N THR A 10 -0.41 -29.91 -47.70
CA THR A 10 -1.15 -30.28 -46.49
C THR A 10 -0.17 -30.69 -45.40
N SER A 11 -0.01 -29.85 -44.38
CA SER A 11 0.69 -30.21 -43.14
C SER A 11 -0.32 -30.78 -42.14
N GLN A 12 -0.31 -32.11 -41.97
CA GLN A 12 -0.97 -32.77 -40.85
C GLN A 12 -0.16 -32.51 -39.57
N THR A 13 -0.77 -31.83 -38.60
CA THR A 13 -0.26 -31.72 -37.23
C THR A 13 -0.92 -32.78 -36.36
N SER A 14 -0.14 -33.80 -35.94
CA SER A 14 -0.54 -34.71 -34.86
C SER A 14 -0.68 -33.98 -33.53
N PRO A 15 -1.65 -34.35 -32.68
CA PRO A 15 -1.77 -33.81 -31.34
C PRO A 15 -0.67 -34.39 -30.42
N ARG A 16 -0.05 -33.54 -29.61
CA ARG A 16 0.89 -33.95 -28.55
C ARG A 16 0.15 -34.72 -27.46
N PRO A 17 0.73 -35.79 -26.87
CA PRO A 17 0.13 -36.49 -25.76
C PRO A 17 0.15 -35.61 -24.48
N HIS A 18 -0.96 -35.61 -23.75
CA HIS A 18 -1.06 -35.01 -22.43
C HIS A 18 -0.15 -35.74 -21.42
N PRO A 19 0.52 -35.03 -20.50
CA PRO A 19 1.25 -35.65 -19.41
C PRO A 19 0.28 -36.35 -18.43
N PRO A 20 0.70 -37.44 -17.77
CA PRO A 20 -0.16 -38.18 -16.86
C PRO A 20 -0.46 -37.34 -15.61
N LEU A 21 -1.73 -37.36 -15.20
CA LEU A 21 -2.21 -36.79 -13.94
C LEU A 21 -1.51 -37.50 -12.76
N CYS A 22 -0.86 -36.73 -11.90
CA CYS A 22 -0.34 -37.21 -10.62
C CYS A 22 -1.48 -37.75 -9.75
N PRO A 23 -1.26 -38.79 -8.93
CA PRO A 23 -2.26 -39.27 -7.99
C PRO A 23 -2.50 -38.19 -6.94
N VAL A 24 -3.78 -37.89 -6.69
CA VAL A 24 -4.22 -37.10 -5.54
C VAL A 24 -3.93 -37.95 -4.29
N GLU A 25 -2.93 -37.55 -3.51
CA GLU A 25 -2.72 -38.11 -2.17
C GLU A 25 -3.86 -37.60 -1.27
N GLU A 26 -4.61 -38.54 -0.67
CA GLU A 26 -5.57 -38.27 0.40
C GLU A 26 -4.85 -37.62 1.58
N GLU A 27 -5.07 -36.32 1.72
CA GLU A 27 -4.57 -35.51 2.82
C GLU A 27 -5.31 -35.90 4.11
N ARG A 28 -4.58 -36.55 5.03
CA ARG A 28 -5.07 -36.79 6.39
C ARG A 28 -5.18 -35.46 7.13
N VAL A 29 -6.42 -35.06 7.39
CA VAL A 29 -6.77 -33.98 8.31
C VAL A 29 -6.22 -34.29 9.71
N PRO A 30 -5.45 -33.38 10.34
CA PRO A 30 -5.05 -33.53 11.74
C PRO A 30 -6.25 -33.22 12.64
N GLU A 31 -6.70 -34.22 13.40
CA GLU A 31 -7.57 -34.02 14.57
C GLU A 31 -6.78 -33.26 15.65
N GLY A 32 -7.30 -32.11 16.08
CA GLY A 32 -6.90 -31.49 17.33
C GLY A 32 -6.80 -29.98 17.30
N THR A 33 -7.94 -29.30 17.46
CA THR A 33 -8.14 -28.16 18.38
C THR A 33 -9.62 -27.79 18.39
N GLU A 34 -10.40 -28.57 19.14
CA GLU A 34 -11.71 -28.14 19.64
C GLU A 34 -11.45 -27.23 20.84
N ASN A 35 -11.66 -25.92 20.70
CA ASN A 35 -12.17 -25.01 21.75
C ASN A 35 -12.13 -23.56 21.26
N GLU A 36 -13.05 -23.24 20.36
CA GLU A 36 -13.78 -21.96 20.24
C GLU A 36 -14.79 -22.12 19.08
N LEU A 37 -15.66 -23.14 19.20
CA LEU A 37 -16.84 -23.24 18.36
C LEU A 37 -17.94 -22.44 19.05
N GLU A 38 -18.15 -21.20 18.59
CA GLU A 38 -19.51 -20.67 18.62
C GLU A 38 -20.39 -21.75 17.97
N GLU A 39 -21.29 -22.37 18.75
CA GLU A 39 -22.25 -23.34 18.25
C GLU A 39 -23.04 -22.70 17.10
N LYS A 40 -22.65 -22.99 15.86
CA LYS A 40 -23.35 -22.54 14.67
C LYS A 40 -24.77 -23.09 14.77
N LYS A 41 -25.73 -22.22 15.10
CA LYS A 41 -27.15 -22.56 15.13
C LYS A 41 -27.50 -23.26 13.82
N PRO A 42 -28.15 -24.44 13.85
CA PRO A 42 -28.63 -25.11 12.66
C PRO A 42 -29.40 -24.15 11.77
N ILE A 43 -29.19 -24.23 10.46
CA ILE A 43 -29.78 -23.27 9.51
C ILE A 43 -31.31 -23.32 9.55
N GLU A 44 -31.87 -24.48 9.87
CA GLU A 44 -33.30 -24.69 10.05
C GLU A 44 -33.87 -23.87 11.21
N LEU A 45 -33.06 -23.58 12.25
CA LEU A 45 -33.48 -22.69 13.34
C LEU A 45 -33.43 -21.22 12.91
N LEU A 46 -32.43 -20.82 12.12
CA LEU A 46 -32.33 -19.45 11.59
C LEU A 46 -33.44 -19.11 10.59
N MET A 47 -34.02 -20.12 9.95
CA MET A 47 -35.12 -19.98 9.00
C MET A 47 -36.51 -20.02 9.64
N LYS A 48 -36.62 -20.24 10.96
CA LYS A 48 -37.90 -20.12 11.65
C LYS A 48 -38.28 -18.64 11.82
N GLU A 49 -39.48 -18.32 11.39
CA GLU A 49 -40.10 -17.01 11.63
C GLU A 49 -40.38 -16.85 13.13
N SER A 50 -39.97 -15.71 13.67
CA SER A 50 -40.30 -15.24 15.01
C SER A 50 -41.35 -14.13 14.90
N GLU A 51 -42.23 -14.02 15.90
CA GLU A 51 -43.14 -12.87 16.03
C GLU A 51 -42.39 -11.55 16.25
N GLU A 52 -41.13 -11.61 16.70
CA GLU A 52 -40.26 -10.46 16.90
C GLU A 52 -39.52 -10.03 15.62
N ASP A 53 -39.52 -10.87 14.57
CA ASP A 53 -38.88 -10.52 13.30
C ASP A 53 -39.67 -9.40 12.60
N GLU A 54 -38.96 -8.45 11.99
CA GLU A 54 -39.58 -7.49 11.06
C GLU A 54 -40.23 -8.23 9.87
N GLU A 55 -41.31 -7.65 9.31
CA GLU A 55 -42.05 -8.24 8.19
C GLU A 55 -41.14 -8.63 7.01
N ASN A 56 -40.12 -7.82 6.72
CA ASN A 56 -39.17 -8.12 5.66
C ASN A 56 -38.28 -9.35 5.99
N VAL A 57 -37.85 -9.49 7.24
CA VAL A 57 -37.07 -10.64 7.70
C VAL A 57 -37.91 -11.92 7.62
N GLN A 58 -39.19 -11.85 7.99
CA GLN A 58 -40.11 -12.97 7.84
C GLN A 58 -40.26 -13.37 6.36
N ALA A 59 -40.42 -12.40 5.46
CA ALA A 59 -40.51 -12.65 4.02
C ALA A 59 -39.23 -13.32 3.47
N LEU A 60 -38.05 -12.86 3.87
CA LEU A 60 -36.77 -13.48 3.47
C LEU A 60 -36.63 -14.92 4.01
N LYS A 61 -37.04 -15.18 5.26
CA LYS A 61 -37.05 -16.54 5.83
C LYS A 61 -38.06 -17.45 5.13
N ALA A 62 -39.25 -16.96 4.79
CA ALA A 62 -40.23 -17.69 3.98
C ALA A 62 -39.69 -18.04 2.59
N TYR A 63 -39.08 -17.06 1.91
CA TYR A 63 -38.42 -17.26 0.62
C TYR A 63 -37.30 -18.31 0.71
N ALA A 64 -36.45 -18.23 1.73
CA ALA A 64 -35.38 -19.20 1.96
C ALA A 64 -35.93 -20.62 2.13
N ARG A 65 -37.02 -20.79 2.90
CA ARG A 65 -37.68 -22.08 3.10
C ARG A 65 -38.22 -22.64 1.80
N LEU A 66 -38.80 -21.81 0.94
CA LEU A 66 -39.29 -22.24 -0.37
C LEU A 66 -38.14 -22.75 -1.25
N VAL A 67 -37.03 -21.99 -1.33
CA VAL A 67 -35.89 -22.31 -2.19
C VAL A 67 -35.16 -23.55 -1.70
N ILE A 68 -34.78 -23.60 -0.41
CA ILE A 68 -33.95 -24.67 0.14
C ILE A 68 -34.67 -26.01 0.13
N ASN A 69 -35.99 -26.05 0.38
CA ASN A 69 -36.75 -27.29 0.48
C ASN A 69 -37.30 -27.81 -0.87
N THR A 70 -37.19 -27.04 -1.95
CA THR A 70 -37.68 -27.48 -3.26
C THR A 70 -36.63 -28.28 -4.04
N ASN A 71 -37.09 -29.35 -4.68
CA ASN A 71 -36.36 -30.09 -5.71
C ASN A 71 -36.95 -29.85 -7.12
N ASP A 72 -37.98 -29.02 -7.23
CA ASP A 72 -38.59 -28.67 -8.51
C ASP A 72 -37.77 -27.56 -9.18
N ALA A 73 -37.10 -27.92 -10.28
CA ALA A 73 -36.30 -27.01 -11.08
C ALA A 73 -37.12 -25.83 -11.63
N GLU A 74 -38.41 -26.01 -11.96
CA GLU A 74 -39.24 -24.91 -12.44
C GLU A 74 -39.53 -23.89 -11.33
N VAL A 75 -39.68 -24.35 -10.08
CA VAL A 75 -39.85 -23.45 -8.94
C VAL A 75 -38.59 -22.62 -8.73
N LEU A 76 -37.40 -23.23 -8.83
CA LEU A 76 -36.13 -22.51 -8.73
C LEU A 76 -35.94 -21.49 -9.86
N GLU A 77 -36.32 -21.84 -11.09
CA GLU A 77 -36.28 -20.92 -12.23
C GLU A 77 -37.20 -19.72 -12.06
N ARG A 78 -38.37 -19.91 -11.43
CA ARG A 78 -39.30 -18.81 -11.12
C ARG A 78 -38.88 -18.01 -9.89
N ALA A 79 -38.17 -18.62 -8.95
CA ALA A 79 -37.78 -17.98 -7.68
C ALA A 79 -36.48 -17.15 -7.80
N VAL A 80 -35.53 -17.56 -8.64
CA VAL A 80 -34.21 -16.90 -8.74
C VAL A 80 -34.24 -15.41 -9.12
N PRO A 81 -35.18 -14.89 -9.95
CA PRO A 81 -35.26 -13.45 -10.21
C PRO A 81 -35.61 -12.63 -8.97
N SER A 82 -36.27 -13.24 -7.97
CA SER A 82 -36.62 -12.61 -6.69
C SER A 82 -35.51 -12.70 -5.64
N PHE A 83 -34.32 -13.23 -5.98
CA PHE A 83 -33.16 -13.27 -5.08
C PHE A 83 -32.47 -11.90 -5.01
N GLU A 84 -33.17 -10.92 -4.45
CA GLU A 84 -32.77 -9.52 -4.43
C GLU A 84 -31.80 -9.24 -3.27
N ILE A 85 -30.49 -9.25 -3.55
CA ILE A 85 -29.41 -9.12 -2.56
C ILE A 85 -29.54 -7.86 -1.68
N GLY A 86 -30.08 -6.76 -2.23
CA GLY A 86 -30.29 -5.52 -1.49
C GLY A 86 -31.20 -5.66 -0.26
N GLU A 87 -32.27 -6.46 -0.38
CA GLU A 87 -33.16 -6.74 0.76
C GLU A 87 -32.45 -7.55 1.85
N TRP A 88 -31.60 -8.50 1.47
CA TRP A 88 -30.78 -9.25 2.43
C TRP A 88 -29.78 -8.35 3.15
N TRP A 89 -29.15 -7.41 2.43
CA TRP A 89 -28.26 -6.43 3.05
C TRP A 89 -28.97 -5.58 4.10
N LYS A 90 -30.21 -5.15 3.83
CA LYS A 90 -31.01 -4.32 4.75
C LYS A 90 -31.29 -5.02 6.08
N SER A 91 -31.47 -6.33 6.05
CA SER A 91 -31.67 -7.16 7.26
C SER A 91 -30.38 -7.44 8.05
N GLY A 92 -29.22 -6.94 7.60
CA GLY A 92 -27.95 -7.05 8.32
C GLY A 92 -27.23 -8.39 8.17
N GLY A 93 -26.11 -8.54 8.88
CA GLY A 93 -25.22 -9.69 8.76
C GLY A 93 -25.75 -11.00 9.36
N GLU A 94 -26.79 -10.96 10.19
CA GLU A 94 -27.33 -12.13 10.91
C GLU A 94 -27.93 -13.17 9.96
N LEU A 95 -28.48 -12.74 8.82
CA LEU A 95 -29.05 -13.63 7.81
C LEU A 95 -28.01 -14.15 6.81
N LEU A 96 -26.72 -13.82 6.96
CA LEU A 96 -25.68 -14.28 6.04
C LEU A 96 -25.68 -15.82 5.86
N PRO A 97 -25.78 -16.67 6.90
CA PRO A 97 -25.82 -18.12 6.71
C PRO A 97 -27.01 -18.58 5.86
N VAL A 98 -28.18 -17.98 6.07
CA VAL A 98 -29.41 -18.29 5.31
C VAL A 98 -29.26 -17.84 3.86
N PHE A 99 -28.77 -16.63 3.64
CA PHE A 99 -28.45 -16.09 2.32
C PHE A 99 -27.51 -17.01 1.53
N LEU A 100 -26.43 -17.48 2.17
CA LEU A 100 -25.45 -18.37 1.53
C LEU A 100 -26.09 -19.71 1.14
N ALA A 101 -26.92 -20.31 1.99
CA ALA A 101 -27.58 -21.58 1.67
C ALA A 101 -28.60 -21.46 0.53
N VAL A 102 -29.37 -20.37 0.49
CA VAL A 102 -30.28 -20.08 -0.63
C VAL A 102 -29.50 -20.02 -1.94
N ARG A 103 -28.37 -19.32 -1.94
CA ARG A 103 -27.48 -19.25 -3.10
C ARG A 103 -26.91 -20.62 -3.47
N GLU A 104 -26.38 -21.35 -2.51
CA GLU A 104 -25.81 -22.69 -2.74
C GLU A 104 -26.84 -23.62 -3.37
N ARG A 105 -28.09 -23.55 -2.91
CA ARG A 105 -29.19 -24.29 -3.52
C ARG A 105 -29.40 -23.92 -4.99
N PHE A 106 -29.39 -22.63 -5.33
CA PHE A 106 -29.50 -22.19 -6.72
C PHE A 106 -28.30 -22.59 -7.58
N LEU A 107 -27.11 -22.75 -6.98
CA LEU A 107 -25.88 -23.14 -7.68
C LEU A 107 -25.63 -24.65 -7.69
N ALA A 108 -26.49 -25.44 -7.05
CA ALA A 108 -26.37 -26.88 -6.96
C ALA A 108 -26.29 -27.55 -8.34
N THR A 109 -25.71 -28.75 -8.40
CA THR A 109 -25.43 -29.43 -9.67
C THR A 109 -26.68 -29.80 -10.47
N ASP A 110 -27.82 -29.96 -9.79
CA ASP A 110 -29.13 -30.29 -10.34
C ASP A 110 -29.88 -29.08 -10.94
N THR A 111 -29.41 -27.84 -10.70
CA THR A 111 -30.07 -26.64 -11.24
C THR A 111 -29.60 -26.30 -12.66
N SER A 112 -30.50 -25.66 -13.42
CA SER A 112 -30.22 -25.29 -14.82
C SER A 112 -29.15 -24.20 -14.92
N PHE A 113 -28.44 -24.17 -16.04
CA PHE A 113 -27.44 -23.13 -16.32
C PHE A 113 -28.03 -21.71 -16.22
N ARG A 114 -29.29 -21.54 -16.63
CA ARG A 114 -30.01 -20.27 -16.58
C ARG A 114 -30.21 -19.78 -15.14
N VAL A 115 -30.55 -20.67 -14.21
CA VAL A 115 -30.63 -20.32 -12.78
C VAL A 115 -29.28 -19.81 -12.30
N LYS A 116 -28.20 -20.55 -12.58
CA LYS A 116 -26.84 -20.19 -12.13
C LYS A 116 -26.39 -18.84 -12.68
N GLU A 117 -26.70 -18.57 -13.95
CA GLU A 117 -26.38 -17.29 -14.57
C GLU A 117 -27.21 -16.15 -13.97
N THR A 118 -28.49 -16.38 -13.69
CA THR A 118 -29.37 -15.39 -13.07
C THR A 118 -28.89 -15.06 -11.65
N VAL A 119 -28.45 -16.05 -10.86
CA VAL A 119 -27.83 -15.81 -9.53
C VAL A 119 -26.62 -14.88 -9.65
N ASN A 120 -25.73 -15.11 -10.61
CA ASN A 120 -24.58 -14.22 -10.79
C ASN A 120 -25.05 -12.83 -11.20
N GLN A 121 -26.04 -12.74 -12.08
CA GLN A 121 -26.58 -11.46 -12.55
C GLN A 121 -27.23 -10.62 -11.43
N GLN A 122 -27.72 -11.26 -10.36
CA GLN A 122 -28.20 -10.54 -9.18
C GLN A 122 -27.11 -9.68 -8.52
N LEU A 123 -25.81 -10.00 -8.68
CA LEU A 123 -24.73 -9.12 -8.20
C LEU A 123 -24.71 -7.78 -8.96
N VAL A 124 -25.02 -7.81 -10.26
CA VAL A 124 -25.09 -6.60 -11.09
C VAL A 124 -26.36 -5.81 -10.75
N TYR A 125 -27.51 -6.49 -10.67
CA TYR A 125 -28.78 -5.86 -10.31
C TYR A 125 -28.77 -5.30 -8.89
N CYS A 126 -28.02 -5.92 -7.97
CA CYS A 126 -27.87 -5.41 -6.62
C CYS A 126 -27.35 -3.98 -6.62
N ARG A 127 -26.34 -3.62 -7.44
CA ARG A 127 -25.87 -2.21 -7.55
C ARG A 127 -26.99 -1.24 -7.97
N GLU A 128 -27.98 -1.72 -8.71
CA GLU A 128 -29.09 -0.93 -9.22
C GLU A 128 -30.29 -0.87 -8.26
N TRP A 129 -30.24 -1.61 -7.15
CA TRP A 129 -31.32 -1.64 -6.17
C TRP A 129 -31.67 -0.23 -5.68
N SER A 130 -32.97 0.07 -5.70
CA SER A 130 -33.48 1.40 -5.36
C SER A 130 -33.24 1.76 -3.89
N GLY A 131 -33.15 0.75 -3.01
CA GLY A 131 -32.87 0.93 -1.59
C GLY A 131 -31.49 1.52 -1.28
N TRP A 132 -30.58 1.64 -2.26
CA TRP A 132 -29.33 2.38 -2.08
C TRP A 132 -29.47 3.89 -2.14
N ARG A 133 -30.65 4.41 -2.52
CA ARG A 133 -30.81 5.81 -2.94
C ARG A 133 -31.93 6.52 -2.19
N ASN A 134 -31.70 7.81 -1.90
CA ASN A 134 -32.73 8.76 -1.45
C ASN A 134 -32.76 9.94 -2.42
N ASP A 135 -33.94 10.28 -2.95
CA ASP A 135 -34.15 11.40 -3.89
C ASP A 135 -33.18 11.42 -5.08
N GLY A 136 -32.77 10.22 -5.53
CA GLY A 136 -31.86 10.03 -6.65
C GLY A 136 -30.37 10.20 -6.35
N TYR A 137 -29.99 10.39 -5.09
CA TYR A 137 -28.61 10.34 -4.64
C TYR A 137 -28.34 9.05 -3.88
N TRP A 138 -27.08 8.63 -3.79
CA TRP A 138 -26.70 7.57 -2.85
C TRP A 138 -27.05 8.01 -1.44
N ARG A 139 -27.51 7.06 -0.60
CA ARG A 139 -27.65 7.38 0.82
C ARG A 139 -26.29 7.68 1.46
N ASP A 140 -26.31 8.53 2.47
CA ASP A 140 -25.10 8.90 3.22
C ASP A 140 -24.72 7.83 4.26
N ASP A 141 -25.69 7.02 4.70
CA ASP A 141 -25.54 5.96 5.70
C ASP A 141 -25.10 4.60 5.11
N LEU A 142 -24.61 4.59 3.87
CA LEU A 142 -24.22 3.35 3.20
C LEU A 142 -22.88 2.84 3.72
N GLU A 143 -22.96 1.74 4.47
CA GLU A 143 -21.81 0.99 4.98
C GLU A 143 -21.86 -0.48 4.58
N GLY A 144 -20.68 -1.07 4.44
CA GLY A 144 -20.50 -2.47 4.08
C GLY A 144 -20.77 -3.40 5.26
N ASN A 145 -21.56 -4.45 5.02
CA ASN A 145 -21.77 -5.55 5.98
C ASN A 145 -21.21 -6.86 5.42
N ALA A 146 -21.44 -7.97 6.14
CA ALA A 146 -20.90 -9.25 5.74
C ALA A 146 -21.43 -9.76 4.37
N ILE A 147 -22.67 -9.41 4.00
CA ILE A 147 -23.25 -9.76 2.70
C ILE A 147 -22.59 -8.96 1.57
N THR A 148 -22.40 -7.65 1.72
CA THR A 148 -21.75 -6.85 0.66
C THR A 148 -20.28 -7.17 0.50
N ARG A 149 -19.56 -7.52 1.59
CA ARG A 149 -18.18 -8.04 1.50
C ARG A 149 -18.14 -9.36 0.75
N TRP A 150 -19.10 -10.25 1.02
CA TRP A 150 -19.23 -11.48 0.24
C TRP A 150 -19.52 -11.19 -1.25
N CYS A 151 -20.40 -10.23 -1.56
CA CYS A 151 -20.70 -9.83 -2.93
C CYS A 151 -19.45 -9.26 -3.64
N ARG A 152 -18.68 -8.42 -2.95
CA ARG A 152 -17.39 -7.89 -3.43
C ARG A 152 -16.45 -9.03 -3.82
N ASP A 153 -16.30 -10.03 -2.96
CA ASP A 153 -15.40 -11.16 -3.19
C ASP A 153 -15.88 -12.06 -4.34
N GLN A 154 -17.20 -12.22 -4.52
CA GLN A 154 -17.74 -12.92 -5.69
C GLN A 154 -17.52 -12.14 -6.99
N CYS A 155 -17.78 -10.84 -7.00
CA CYS A 155 -17.53 -10.02 -8.17
C CYS A 155 -16.04 -10.06 -8.56
N ARG A 156 -15.13 -9.99 -7.57
CA ARG A 156 -13.68 -10.18 -7.76
C ARG A 156 -13.37 -11.49 -8.48
N TYR A 157 -14.01 -12.60 -8.12
CA TYR A 157 -13.78 -13.88 -8.80
C TYR A 157 -14.32 -13.88 -10.24
N LEU A 158 -15.51 -13.31 -10.46
CA LEU A 158 -16.15 -13.31 -11.78
C LEU A 158 -15.40 -12.47 -12.81
N VAL A 159 -14.91 -11.28 -12.43
CA VAL A 159 -14.22 -10.39 -13.38
C VAL A 159 -12.96 -11.00 -14.02
N TYR A 160 -12.34 -12.00 -13.39
CA TYR A 160 -11.15 -12.66 -13.94
C TYR A 160 -11.45 -13.78 -14.96
N ARG A 161 -12.72 -14.08 -15.24
CA ARG A 161 -13.10 -15.14 -16.17
C ARG A 161 -12.88 -14.77 -17.64
N SER A 162 -13.22 -13.54 -18.04
CA SER A 162 -13.09 -13.03 -19.41
C SER A 162 -13.24 -11.50 -19.45
N ASP A 163 -12.83 -10.87 -20.55
CA ASP A 163 -13.00 -9.42 -20.77
C ASP A 163 -14.49 -8.99 -20.69
N ASP A 164 -15.40 -9.82 -21.24
CA ASP A 164 -16.85 -9.54 -21.16
C ASP A 164 -17.36 -9.66 -19.73
N SER A 165 -16.86 -10.63 -18.97
CA SER A 165 -17.19 -10.78 -17.55
C SER A 165 -16.62 -9.62 -16.72
N HIS A 166 -15.42 -9.13 -17.04
CA HIS A 166 -14.86 -7.93 -16.45
C HIS A 166 -15.79 -6.74 -16.70
N ARG A 167 -16.22 -6.49 -17.94
CA ARG A 167 -17.15 -5.42 -18.30
C ARG A 167 -18.48 -5.49 -17.53
N GLN A 168 -18.98 -6.69 -17.32
CA GLN A 168 -20.26 -6.95 -16.67
C GLN A 168 -20.20 -6.77 -15.14
N PHE A 169 -19.20 -7.34 -14.47
CA PHE A 169 -19.16 -7.42 -13.00
C PHE A 169 -18.28 -6.35 -12.34
N PHE A 170 -17.35 -5.73 -13.08
CA PHE A 170 -16.43 -4.74 -12.51
C PHE A 170 -17.15 -3.54 -11.88
N PRO A 171 -18.18 -2.93 -12.49
CA PRO A 171 -18.89 -1.81 -11.84
C PRO A 171 -19.57 -2.20 -10.52
N ALA A 172 -20.10 -3.42 -10.42
CA ALA A 172 -20.66 -3.96 -9.19
C ALA A 172 -19.57 -4.20 -8.14
N TRP A 173 -18.41 -4.72 -8.55
CA TRP A 173 -17.26 -4.88 -7.65
C TRP A 173 -16.79 -3.54 -7.07
N VAL A 174 -16.64 -2.52 -7.91
CA VAL A 174 -16.28 -1.15 -7.49
C VAL A 174 -17.29 -0.60 -6.50
N PHE A 175 -18.59 -0.78 -6.79
CA PHE A 175 -19.66 -0.36 -5.89
C PHE A 175 -19.54 -1.03 -4.52
N PHE A 176 -19.40 -2.36 -4.43
CA PHE A 176 -19.27 -3.03 -3.13
C PHE A 176 -17.98 -2.63 -2.40
N THR A 177 -16.89 -2.41 -3.12
CA THR A 177 -15.63 -1.91 -2.53
C THR A 177 -15.80 -0.49 -1.96
N SER A 178 -16.69 0.32 -2.54
CA SER A 178 -17.01 1.68 -2.06
C SER A 178 -17.84 1.73 -0.77
N LEU A 179 -18.29 0.57 -0.29
CA LEU A 179 -18.99 0.44 0.99
C LEU A 179 -18.01 0.15 2.14
N ASP A 180 -16.75 -0.18 1.83
CA ASP A 180 -15.70 -0.31 2.84
C ASP A 180 -15.21 1.06 3.32
N GLU A 181 -14.58 1.07 4.50
CA GLU A 181 -14.05 2.28 5.13
C GLU A 181 -13.10 3.02 4.19
N HIS A 182 -13.20 4.35 4.16
CA HIS A 182 -12.37 5.23 3.32
C HIS A 182 -12.39 4.91 1.81
N ASN A 183 -13.46 4.30 1.27
CA ASN A 183 -13.61 4.01 -0.16
C ASN A 183 -14.83 4.66 -0.83
N SER A 184 -15.51 5.58 -0.16
CA SER A 184 -16.73 6.23 -0.66
C SER A 184 -16.53 6.98 -1.99
N ASP A 185 -15.31 7.44 -2.28
CA ASP A 185 -14.94 8.09 -3.53
C ASP A 185 -15.10 7.18 -4.77
N LEU A 186 -15.04 5.85 -4.59
CA LEU A 186 -15.21 4.88 -5.67
C LEU A 186 -16.67 4.74 -6.15
N ARG A 187 -17.64 5.15 -5.33
CA ARG A 187 -19.08 4.85 -5.50
C ARG A 187 -19.67 5.41 -6.79
N GLY A 188 -19.16 6.55 -7.25
CA GLY A 188 -19.58 7.16 -8.51
C GLY A 188 -20.99 7.74 -8.51
N SER A 189 -21.55 7.90 -9.72
CA SER A 189 -22.91 8.40 -9.91
C SER A 189 -23.91 7.25 -10.01
N PRO A 190 -25.07 7.31 -9.34
CA PRO A 190 -26.06 6.24 -9.34
C PRO A 190 -26.78 6.02 -10.69
N TRP A 191 -26.71 6.98 -11.62
CA TRP A 191 -27.52 6.95 -12.85
C TRP A 191 -26.72 6.82 -14.15
N HIS A 192 -25.47 7.30 -14.18
CA HIS A 192 -24.73 7.50 -15.44
C HIS A 192 -23.31 6.95 -15.39
N ASP A 193 -23.08 5.94 -14.57
CA ASP A 193 -21.77 5.35 -14.37
C ASP A 193 -21.56 4.13 -15.27
N SER A 194 -21.06 4.43 -16.47
CA SER A 194 -20.66 3.42 -17.45
C SER A 194 -19.46 2.62 -16.97
N TYR A 195 -19.22 1.48 -17.63
CA TYR A 195 -18.02 0.68 -17.40
C TYR A 195 -16.74 1.52 -17.51
N GLU A 196 -16.60 2.31 -18.56
CA GLU A 196 -15.43 3.15 -18.80
C GLU A 196 -15.21 4.19 -17.69
N LYS A 197 -16.28 4.81 -17.19
CA LYS A 197 -16.21 5.76 -16.06
C LYS A 197 -15.83 5.06 -14.75
N SER A 198 -16.33 3.85 -14.53
CA SER A 198 -16.00 3.04 -13.36
C SER A 198 -14.51 2.66 -13.35
N VAL A 199 -13.98 2.18 -14.49
CA VAL A 199 -12.54 1.88 -14.64
C VAL A 199 -11.69 3.14 -14.49
N ALA A 200 -12.06 4.24 -15.15
CA ALA A 200 -11.32 5.50 -15.06
C ALA A 200 -11.27 6.03 -13.62
N ARG A 201 -12.40 5.99 -12.90
CA ARG A 201 -12.46 6.42 -11.50
C ARG A 201 -11.52 5.62 -10.61
N VAL A 202 -11.53 4.30 -10.75
CA VAL A 202 -10.60 3.42 -10.03
C VAL A 202 -9.17 3.77 -10.39
N LEU A 203 -8.85 3.95 -11.68
CA LEU A 203 -7.49 4.32 -12.10
C LEU A 203 -7.05 5.69 -11.57
N SER A 204 -7.96 6.62 -11.26
CA SER A 204 -7.65 7.91 -10.63
C SER A 204 -7.66 7.89 -9.10
N SER A 205 -8.01 6.76 -8.48
CA SER A 205 -8.37 6.72 -7.05
C SER A 205 -7.20 6.90 -6.06
N PHE A 206 -5.96 6.94 -6.54
CA PHE A 206 -4.76 7.22 -5.73
C PHE A 206 -4.27 8.67 -5.88
N ASP A 207 -4.92 9.48 -6.71
CA ASP A 207 -4.63 10.92 -6.84
C ASP A 207 -5.43 11.75 -5.84
N GLN A 208 -5.36 11.38 -4.56
CA GLN A 208 -5.95 12.13 -3.46
C GLN A 208 -5.03 12.14 -2.25
N ASN A 209 -5.19 13.14 -1.39
CA ASN A 209 -4.33 13.35 -0.21
C ASN A 209 -4.96 12.80 1.08
N GLY A 210 -6.15 12.19 1.01
CA GLY A 210 -6.84 11.61 2.14
C GLY A 210 -6.45 10.15 2.41
N GLU A 211 -6.88 9.63 3.55
CA GLU A 211 -6.77 8.20 3.86
C GLU A 211 -7.52 7.37 2.81
N LEU A 212 -6.85 6.34 2.31
CA LEU A 212 -7.38 5.42 1.32
C LEU A 212 -7.72 4.10 1.99
N GLY A 213 -8.94 3.60 1.78
CA GLY A 213 -9.30 2.25 2.15
C GLY A 213 -8.59 1.20 1.29
N ASP A 214 -8.75 -0.08 1.65
CA ASP A 214 -8.24 -1.18 0.84
C ASP A 214 -8.97 -1.21 -0.51
N ARG A 215 -8.22 -0.87 -1.56
CA ARG A 215 -8.67 -0.83 -2.96
C ARG A 215 -7.65 -1.46 -3.90
N PHE A 216 -6.70 -2.23 -3.36
CA PHE A 216 -5.59 -2.78 -4.15
C PHE A 216 -6.11 -3.67 -5.28
N ASP A 217 -7.00 -4.61 -4.96
CA ASP A 217 -7.44 -5.62 -5.92
C ASP A 217 -8.25 -5.01 -7.08
N VAL A 218 -9.14 -4.06 -6.77
CA VAL A 218 -9.96 -3.40 -7.80
C VAL A 218 -9.10 -2.52 -8.70
N PHE A 219 -8.11 -1.81 -8.13
CA PHE A 219 -7.14 -1.04 -8.89
C PHE A 219 -6.28 -1.93 -9.79
N ARG A 220 -5.77 -3.04 -9.26
CA ARG A 220 -4.97 -4.01 -10.01
C ARG A 220 -5.76 -4.58 -11.18
N SER A 221 -7.03 -4.88 -10.99
CA SER A 221 -7.89 -5.39 -12.07
C SER A 221 -8.09 -4.34 -13.17
N ALA A 222 -8.34 -3.08 -12.81
CA ALA A 222 -8.45 -1.98 -13.78
C ALA A 222 -7.17 -1.81 -14.62
N VAL A 223 -5.99 -1.83 -13.99
CA VAL A 223 -4.70 -1.79 -14.68
C VAL A 223 -4.52 -2.98 -15.61
N ARG A 224 -4.81 -4.20 -15.13
CA ARG A 224 -4.67 -5.43 -15.90
C ARG A 224 -5.57 -5.42 -17.14
N GLU A 225 -6.79 -4.92 -17.01
CA GLU A 225 -7.73 -4.77 -18.12
C GLU A 225 -7.19 -3.82 -19.18
N CYS A 226 -6.78 -2.60 -18.81
CA CYS A 226 -6.20 -1.65 -19.76
C CYS A 226 -4.95 -2.22 -20.44
N ARG A 227 -4.10 -2.93 -19.68
CA ARG A 227 -2.94 -3.63 -20.22
C ARG A 227 -3.36 -4.70 -21.23
N SER A 228 -4.35 -5.54 -20.89
CA SER A 228 -4.88 -6.60 -21.77
C SER A 228 -5.39 -6.00 -23.09
N LEU A 229 -6.22 -4.95 -23.02
CA LEU A 229 -6.75 -4.24 -24.19
C LEU A 229 -5.63 -3.68 -25.08
N LEU A 230 -4.60 -3.07 -24.50
CA LEU A 230 -3.43 -2.59 -25.26
C LEU A 230 -2.66 -3.74 -25.94
N HIS A 231 -2.47 -4.88 -25.26
CA HIS A 231 -1.81 -6.05 -25.85
C HIS A 231 -2.65 -6.66 -26.99
N GLY A 232 -3.98 -6.64 -26.87
CA GLY A 232 -4.90 -7.08 -27.90
C GLY A 232 -5.12 -6.10 -29.05
N GLY A 233 -4.42 -4.96 -29.08
CA GLY A 233 -4.58 -3.93 -30.11
C GLY A 233 -5.88 -3.13 -30.02
N ARG A 234 -6.60 -3.21 -28.90
CA ARG A 234 -7.87 -2.51 -28.63
C ARG A 234 -7.63 -1.14 -28.01
N SER A 235 -6.76 -0.33 -28.62
CA SER A 235 -6.41 1.01 -28.11
C SER A 235 -7.58 1.98 -28.03
N ASP A 236 -8.60 1.81 -28.88
CA ASP A 236 -9.79 2.67 -28.91
C ASP A 236 -10.64 2.50 -27.64
N ASP A 237 -10.71 1.29 -27.10
CA ASP A 237 -11.40 1.02 -25.83
C ASP A 237 -10.65 1.64 -24.65
N VAL A 238 -9.32 1.58 -24.64
CA VAL A 238 -8.49 2.25 -23.63
C VAL A 238 -8.63 3.77 -23.77
N THR A 239 -8.72 4.29 -24.98
CA THR A 239 -8.99 5.71 -25.22
C THR A 239 -10.33 6.12 -24.62
N ARG A 240 -11.38 5.30 -24.76
CA ARG A 240 -12.70 5.57 -24.18
C ARG A 240 -12.68 5.57 -22.64
N ILE A 241 -11.95 4.63 -22.04
CA ILE A 241 -11.69 4.59 -20.58
C ILE A 241 -10.99 5.88 -20.15
N LEU A 242 -9.83 6.17 -20.72
CA LEU A 242 -9.00 7.30 -20.30
C LEU A 242 -9.62 8.66 -20.60
N SER A 243 -10.51 8.75 -21.59
CA SER A 243 -11.27 9.98 -21.89
C SER A 243 -12.40 10.23 -20.90
N SER A 244 -12.76 9.25 -20.06
CA SER A 244 -13.78 9.38 -19.02
C SER A 244 -13.25 10.03 -17.73
N GLY A 245 -11.94 10.19 -17.60
CA GLY A 245 -11.30 10.81 -16.43
C GLY A 245 -10.30 11.90 -16.83
N ASP A 246 -9.81 12.63 -15.83
CA ASP A 246 -8.71 13.58 -16.03
C ASP A 246 -7.39 12.81 -16.25
N ARG A 247 -6.73 13.05 -17.39
CA ARG A 247 -5.52 12.32 -17.79
C ARG A 247 -4.37 12.51 -16.80
N PHE A 248 -4.26 13.69 -16.20
CA PHE A 248 -3.20 13.98 -15.24
C PHE A 248 -3.46 13.33 -13.89
N SER A 249 -4.71 13.31 -13.44
CA SER A 249 -5.12 12.56 -12.25
C SER A 249 -4.90 11.07 -12.42
N LEU A 250 -5.24 10.51 -13.59
CA LEU A 250 -4.93 9.12 -13.93
C LEU A 250 -3.42 8.83 -13.86
N LEU A 251 -2.60 9.70 -14.46
CA LEU A 251 -1.14 9.54 -14.43
C LEU A 251 -0.58 9.64 -13.01
N ARG A 252 -0.98 10.65 -12.24
CA ARG A 252 -0.54 10.83 -10.85
C ARG A 252 -0.97 9.66 -9.98
N SER A 253 -2.18 9.17 -10.13
CA SER A 253 -2.69 7.99 -9.43
C SER A 253 -1.90 6.72 -9.75
N LEU A 254 -1.61 6.47 -11.04
CA LEU A 254 -0.76 5.34 -11.47
C LEU A 254 0.65 5.41 -10.86
N LEU A 255 1.23 6.61 -10.76
CA LEU A 255 2.56 6.82 -10.19
C LEU A 255 2.58 6.81 -8.66
N ARG A 256 1.50 7.27 -8.00
CA ARG A 256 1.34 7.26 -6.53
C ARG A 256 1.00 5.88 -5.98
N ASN A 257 0.44 4.99 -6.79
CA ASN A 257 0.03 3.67 -6.34
C ASN A 257 1.24 2.84 -5.84
N PRO A 258 1.28 2.43 -4.56
CA PRO A 258 2.43 1.72 -3.99
C PRO A 258 2.39 0.20 -4.25
N TYR A 259 1.37 -0.31 -4.93
CA TYR A 259 1.10 -1.74 -5.01
C TYR A 259 1.32 -2.34 -6.41
N ILE A 260 1.31 -1.53 -7.45
CA ILE A 260 1.50 -1.95 -8.84
C ILE A 260 2.94 -1.69 -9.30
N SER A 261 3.50 -2.62 -10.06
CA SER A 261 4.86 -2.47 -10.60
C SER A 261 4.88 -1.57 -11.84
N TRP A 262 6.01 -0.91 -12.13
CA TRP A 262 6.14 -0.10 -13.34
C TRP A 262 5.84 -0.90 -14.61
N VAL A 263 6.33 -2.13 -14.72
CA VAL A 263 6.09 -3.04 -15.86
C VAL A 263 4.60 -3.25 -16.14
N ASP A 264 3.75 -3.19 -15.11
CA ASP A 264 2.30 -3.33 -15.28
C ASP A 264 1.64 -2.06 -15.86
N ILE A 265 2.20 -0.88 -15.57
CA ILE A 265 1.63 0.42 -15.95
C ILE A 265 2.37 1.13 -17.08
N GLU A 266 3.58 0.72 -17.43
CA GLU A 266 4.46 1.41 -18.40
C GLU A 266 3.75 1.68 -19.73
N ARG A 267 2.97 0.71 -20.21
CA ARG A 267 2.26 0.81 -21.49
C ARG A 267 1.09 1.76 -21.41
N ILE A 268 0.41 1.80 -20.27
CA ILE A 268 -0.70 2.72 -20.01
C ILE A 268 -0.15 4.14 -19.90
N VAL A 269 0.94 4.34 -19.16
CA VAL A 269 1.61 5.64 -19.02
C VAL A 269 2.16 6.14 -20.35
N ALA A 270 2.85 5.27 -21.10
CA ALA A 270 3.30 5.57 -22.46
C ALA A 270 2.11 5.95 -23.37
N PHE A 271 0.97 5.26 -23.24
CA PHE A 271 -0.22 5.57 -24.01
C PHE A 271 -0.83 6.94 -23.64
N ILE A 272 -0.94 7.25 -22.34
CA ILE A 272 -1.46 8.54 -21.84
C ILE A 272 -0.57 9.71 -22.29
N THR A 273 0.76 9.51 -22.23
CA THR A 273 1.75 10.56 -22.53
C THR A 273 2.00 10.76 -24.01
N ARG A 274 1.70 9.77 -24.86
CA ARG A 274 2.01 9.79 -26.29
C ARG A 274 1.42 11.02 -27.00
N GLY A 275 2.30 11.82 -27.59
CA GLY A 275 1.92 13.02 -28.33
C GLY A 275 1.54 14.22 -27.47
N ASN A 276 1.70 14.14 -26.14
CA ASN A 276 1.46 15.23 -25.19
C ASN A 276 2.55 15.34 -24.12
N GLU A 277 3.75 14.86 -24.42
CA GLU A 277 4.80 14.61 -23.42
C GLU A 277 5.24 15.88 -22.71
N VAL A 278 5.44 16.98 -23.45
CA VAL A 278 5.88 18.26 -22.90
C VAL A 278 4.82 18.87 -21.97
N ALA A 279 3.54 18.81 -22.33
CA ALA A 279 2.47 19.32 -21.47
C ALA A 279 2.32 18.45 -20.22
N VAL A 280 2.41 17.13 -20.37
CA VAL A 280 2.40 16.18 -19.24
C VAL A 280 3.54 16.45 -18.27
N LEU A 281 4.75 16.68 -18.78
CA LEU A 281 5.89 17.06 -17.95
C LEU A 281 5.69 18.40 -17.25
N GLY A 282 5.21 19.42 -17.97
CA GLY A 282 4.96 20.75 -17.39
C GLY A 282 3.94 20.70 -16.25
N GLU A 283 2.83 19.99 -16.44
CA GLU A 283 1.80 19.85 -15.41
C GLU A 283 2.22 18.92 -14.27
N SER A 284 3.00 17.88 -14.58
CA SER A 284 3.53 16.96 -13.57
C SER A 284 4.76 17.52 -12.84
N ALA A 285 5.37 18.62 -13.29
CA ALA A 285 6.57 19.18 -12.69
C ALA A 285 6.36 19.51 -11.20
N GLY A 286 5.21 20.06 -10.84
CA GLY A 286 4.84 20.31 -9.44
C GLY A 286 4.66 19.02 -8.63
N PHE A 287 4.11 17.98 -9.26
CA PHE A 287 4.01 16.65 -8.64
C PHE A 287 5.40 16.03 -8.44
N PHE A 288 6.28 16.07 -9.45
CA PHE A 288 7.63 15.53 -9.37
C PHE A 288 8.53 16.29 -8.38
N SER A 289 8.35 17.61 -8.30
CA SER A 289 9.08 18.46 -7.35
C SER A 289 8.68 18.18 -5.90
N ASN A 290 7.44 17.77 -5.68
CA ASN A 290 6.86 17.48 -4.36
C ASN A 290 6.53 15.98 -4.21
N LEU A 291 7.23 15.11 -4.93
CA LEU A 291 7.05 13.67 -4.80
C LEU A 291 7.28 13.33 -3.32
N PRO A 292 6.25 12.87 -2.60
CA PRO A 292 6.45 12.37 -1.26
C PRO A 292 7.46 11.22 -1.39
N ASP A 293 8.55 11.29 -0.63
CA ASP A 293 9.46 10.18 -0.39
C ASP A 293 10.38 9.68 -1.52
N ILE A 294 10.58 10.36 -2.65
CA ILE A 294 11.61 9.91 -3.62
C ILE A 294 13.05 10.19 -3.13
N LYS A 295 13.28 11.28 -2.39
CA LYS A 295 14.63 11.61 -1.88
C LYS A 295 15.17 10.62 -0.82
N PRO A 296 14.39 10.16 0.18
CA PRO A 296 14.86 9.20 1.18
C PRO A 296 14.80 7.73 0.70
N VAL A 297 14.26 7.43 -0.48
CA VAL A 297 14.16 6.06 -1.02
C VAL A 297 15.30 5.73 -1.99
N LEU A 298 16.02 6.71 -2.50
CA LEU A 298 17.08 6.49 -3.49
C LEU A 298 18.47 6.27 -2.87
N LEU A 299 18.83 6.96 -1.79
CA LEU A 299 20.21 6.93 -1.28
C LEU A 299 20.57 5.69 -0.45
N ASP A 300 19.59 4.97 0.09
CA ASP A 300 19.83 4.09 1.23
C ASP A 300 19.46 2.60 1.00
N TYR A 301 19.04 2.28 -0.22
CA TYR A 301 18.87 0.89 -0.66
C TYR A 301 20.17 0.31 -1.26
N GLN A 302 21.34 0.71 -0.75
CA GLN A 302 22.65 0.19 -1.20
C GLN A 302 23.09 -1.07 -0.45
N SER A 303 22.53 -1.41 0.72
CA SER A 303 23.10 -2.46 1.57
C SER A 303 22.25 -3.71 1.81
N ASP A 304 20.92 -3.70 1.70
CA ASP A 304 20.13 -4.83 2.26
C ASP A 304 18.97 -5.43 1.42
N PHE A 305 18.70 -4.99 0.18
CA PHE A 305 17.71 -5.68 -0.68
C PHE A 305 18.15 -5.87 -2.13
N GLU A 306 18.25 -7.15 -2.51
CA GLU A 306 18.64 -7.63 -3.83
C GLU A 306 17.51 -7.53 -4.89
N TYR A 307 16.26 -7.12 -4.54
CA TYR A 307 15.14 -7.26 -5.49
C TYR A 307 13.98 -6.24 -5.50
N SER A 308 13.99 -5.11 -4.78
CA SER A 308 12.87 -4.15 -4.96
C SER A 308 13.12 -2.65 -4.85
N PRO A 309 14.22 -2.10 -5.41
CA PRO A 309 14.28 -0.67 -5.68
C PRO A 309 14.33 -0.25 -7.18
N PRO A 310 13.51 -0.78 -8.12
CA PRO A 310 13.40 -0.22 -9.47
C PRO A 310 12.06 0.48 -9.79
N ARG A 311 11.10 0.57 -8.85
CA ARG A 311 9.72 0.99 -9.20
C ARG A 311 9.63 2.41 -9.79
N TYR A 312 10.50 3.31 -9.36
CA TYR A 312 10.52 4.68 -9.86
C TYR A 312 11.64 4.95 -10.87
N ILE A 313 12.60 4.04 -11.02
CA ILE A 313 13.79 4.28 -11.84
C ILE A 313 13.42 4.42 -13.30
N ASP A 314 12.69 3.44 -13.84
CA ASP A 314 12.26 3.46 -15.23
C ASP A 314 11.33 4.64 -15.57
N PRO A 315 10.30 4.98 -14.75
CA PRO A 315 9.51 6.18 -15.01
C PRO A 315 10.34 7.46 -14.91
N LEU A 316 11.23 7.58 -13.91
CA LEU A 316 12.06 8.77 -13.77
C LEU A 316 12.98 8.94 -14.98
N ILE A 317 13.69 7.88 -15.41
CA ILE A 317 14.49 7.92 -16.65
C ILE A 317 13.60 8.28 -17.83
N TYR A 318 12.43 7.66 -17.99
CA TYR A 318 11.50 7.98 -19.06
C TYR A 318 11.11 9.47 -19.10
N PHE A 319 10.83 10.09 -17.95
CA PHE A 319 10.48 11.51 -17.89
C PHE A 319 11.69 12.42 -18.10
N LEU A 320 12.85 12.07 -17.54
CA LEU A 320 14.11 12.80 -17.74
C LEU A 320 14.46 12.81 -19.23
N ASP A 321 14.29 11.69 -19.93
CA ASP A 321 14.56 11.51 -21.37
C ASP A 321 13.67 12.38 -22.27
N ARG A 322 12.58 12.91 -21.73
CA ARG A 322 11.58 13.68 -22.49
C ARG A 322 11.49 15.15 -22.12
N GLY A 323 12.51 15.69 -21.45
CA GLY A 323 12.57 17.12 -21.07
C GLY A 323 12.39 17.37 -19.57
N GLY A 324 12.25 16.31 -18.78
CA GLY A 324 12.14 16.40 -17.32
C GLY A 324 13.43 16.89 -16.67
N PHE A 325 14.60 16.58 -17.26
CA PHE A 325 15.89 16.95 -16.70
C PHE A 325 16.11 18.47 -16.68
N GLU A 326 15.78 19.15 -17.78
CA GLU A 326 15.89 20.61 -17.92
C GLU A 326 14.90 21.37 -17.04
N SER A 327 13.86 20.68 -16.56
CA SER A 327 12.81 21.23 -15.71
C SER A 327 13.12 21.11 -14.22
N LEU A 328 14.23 20.46 -13.83
CA LEU A 328 14.59 20.28 -12.43
C LEU A 328 15.06 21.60 -11.80
N SER A 329 14.52 21.91 -10.62
CA SER A 329 14.93 23.07 -9.81
C SER A 329 16.28 22.87 -9.11
N SER A 330 16.70 21.62 -8.94
CA SER A 330 18.00 21.23 -8.37
C SER A 330 18.52 19.98 -9.05
N LEU A 331 19.81 19.98 -9.37
CA LEU A 331 20.49 18.86 -10.04
C LEU A 331 21.11 17.87 -9.06
N ARG A 332 21.27 18.22 -7.77
CA ARG A 332 21.85 17.31 -6.76
C ARG A 332 21.05 15.99 -6.62
N PRO A 333 19.71 16.00 -6.50
CA PRO A 333 18.94 14.76 -6.45
C PRO A 333 19.03 13.92 -7.73
N ALA A 334 19.18 14.56 -8.89
CA ALA A 334 19.36 13.86 -10.16
C ALA A 334 20.75 13.22 -10.25
N HIS A 335 21.80 13.91 -9.79
CA HIS A 335 23.13 13.35 -9.68
C HIS A 335 23.12 12.06 -8.84
N ASP A 336 22.57 12.15 -7.63
CA ASP A 336 22.51 11.04 -6.68
C ASP A 336 21.71 9.86 -7.23
N PHE A 337 20.58 10.17 -7.90
CA PHE A 337 19.79 9.18 -8.64
C PHE A 337 20.61 8.46 -9.73
N PHE A 338 21.37 9.19 -10.54
CA PHE A 338 22.18 8.57 -11.59
C PHE A 338 23.36 7.75 -11.02
N GLN A 339 24.02 8.24 -9.98
CA GLN A 339 25.08 7.49 -9.29
C GLN A 339 24.55 6.17 -8.72
N LEU A 340 23.35 6.19 -8.13
CA LEU A 340 22.68 4.98 -7.67
C LEU A 340 22.41 4.00 -8.83
N CYS A 341 21.91 4.49 -9.97
CA CYS A 341 21.67 3.66 -11.15
C CYS A 341 22.96 2.98 -11.64
N LEU A 342 24.10 3.69 -11.57
CA LEU A 342 25.40 3.12 -11.93
C LEU A 342 25.90 2.09 -10.92
N ALA A 343 25.81 2.39 -9.62
CA ALA A 343 26.22 1.48 -8.55
C ALA A 343 25.51 0.13 -8.66
N ARG A 344 24.20 0.14 -8.94
CA ARG A 344 23.41 -1.09 -9.06
C ARG A 344 23.58 -1.85 -10.37
N SER A 345 23.91 -1.17 -11.46
CA SER A 345 24.25 -1.86 -12.71
C SER A 345 25.44 -2.79 -12.56
N SER A 346 26.34 -2.52 -11.62
CA SER A 346 27.48 -3.41 -11.32
C SER A 346 27.07 -4.71 -10.63
N THR A 347 25.85 -4.77 -10.09
CA THR A 347 25.30 -5.91 -9.34
C THR A 347 24.27 -6.74 -10.15
N ASP A 348 24.16 -6.54 -11.47
CA ASP A 348 23.15 -7.15 -12.36
C ASP A 348 21.67 -6.86 -11.96
N GLN A 349 21.42 -5.89 -11.08
CA GLN A 349 20.07 -5.61 -10.55
C GLN A 349 19.23 -4.66 -11.41
N ILE A 350 19.84 -3.94 -12.35
CA ILE A 350 19.16 -2.94 -13.19
C ILE A 350 19.43 -3.24 -14.65
N ASP A 351 18.44 -2.98 -15.51
CA ASP A 351 18.60 -3.06 -16.95
C ASP A 351 19.78 -2.20 -17.41
N LYS A 352 20.64 -2.78 -18.25
CA LYS A 352 21.78 -2.09 -18.87
C LYS A 352 21.36 -0.77 -19.52
N THR A 353 20.15 -0.69 -20.06
CA THR A 353 19.59 0.53 -20.66
C THR A 353 19.56 1.70 -19.68
N VAL A 354 19.10 1.49 -18.44
CA VAL A 354 19.05 2.50 -17.39
C VAL A 354 20.44 2.97 -17.00
N SER A 355 21.40 2.03 -16.86
CA SER A 355 22.78 2.38 -16.54
C SER A 355 23.42 3.20 -17.64
N ASP A 356 23.19 2.84 -18.90
CA ASP A 356 23.68 3.58 -20.07
C ASP A 356 23.08 4.99 -20.11
N ARG A 357 21.79 5.16 -19.79
CA ARG A 357 21.14 6.48 -19.67
C ARG A 357 21.71 7.29 -18.49
N ALA A 358 21.89 6.70 -17.32
CA ALA A 358 22.50 7.38 -16.18
C ALA A 358 23.92 7.86 -16.48
N ARG A 359 24.73 7.02 -17.17
CA ARG A 359 26.07 7.39 -17.65
C ARG A 359 26.01 8.57 -18.62
N PHE A 360 25.06 8.56 -19.55
CA PHE A 360 24.84 9.66 -20.49
C PHE A 360 24.55 10.98 -19.77
N TYR A 361 23.63 11.00 -18.78
CA TYR A 361 23.35 12.23 -18.04
C TYR A 361 24.55 12.76 -17.25
N LEU A 362 25.27 11.87 -16.56
CA LEU A 362 26.44 12.26 -15.79
C LEU A 362 27.59 12.78 -16.68
N SER A 363 27.75 12.25 -17.90
CA SER A 363 28.78 12.72 -18.83
C SER A 363 28.41 14.03 -19.51
N GLU A 364 27.19 14.12 -20.06
CA GLU A 364 26.75 15.28 -20.85
C GLU A 364 26.54 16.51 -19.96
N HIS A 365 26.12 16.33 -18.70
CA HIS A 365 25.85 17.43 -17.77
C HIS A 365 26.87 17.53 -16.63
N HIS A 366 28.09 17.02 -16.82
CA HIS A 366 29.13 16.98 -15.78
C HIS A 366 29.40 18.34 -15.12
N GLU A 367 29.42 19.43 -15.89
CA GLU A 367 29.63 20.80 -15.35
C GLU A 367 28.51 21.22 -14.39
N ALA A 368 27.29 20.74 -14.62
CA ALA A 368 26.12 21.06 -13.81
C ALA A 368 26.04 20.24 -12.51
N PHE A 369 26.85 19.18 -12.40
CA PHE A 369 26.98 18.33 -11.21
C PHE A 369 28.26 18.60 -10.40
N THR A 370 29.05 19.60 -10.78
CA THR A 370 30.26 19.96 -10.02
C THR A 370 29.87 20.35 -8.59
N PRO A 371 30.43 19.70 -7.54
CA PRO A 371 30.02 19.95 -6.17
C PRO A 371 30.22 21.42 -5.82
N LEU A 372 29.18 22.03 -5.27
CA LEU A 372 29.26 23.37 -4.69
C LEU A 372 30.31 23.37 -3.56
N PRO A 373 30.92 24.52 -3.25
CA PRO A 373 31.75 24.64 -2.05
C PRO A 373 30.98 24.13 -0.83
N GLY A 374 31.68 23.51 0.11
CA GLY A 374 31.05 23.01 1.34
C GLY A 374 30.31 24.11 2.10
N PRO A 375 29.38 23.72 3.00
CA PRO A 375 28.63 24.68 3.79
C PRO A 375 29.59 25.61 4.53
N SER A 376 29.22 26.88 4.59
CA SER A 376 29.93 27.86 5.40
C SER A 376 29.70 27.58 6.89
N ASP A 377 30.54 28.14 7.77
CA ASP A 377 30.34 28.05 9.22
C ASP A 377 28.96 28.61 9.64
N GLN A 378 28.43 29.58 8.89
CA GLN A 378 27.09 30.13 9.12
C GLN A 378 25.99 29.13 8.75
N ASP A 379 26.15 28.37 7.66
CA ASP A 379 25.18 27.33 7.28
C ASP A 379 25.13 26.21 8.34
N LEU A 380 26.28 25.86 8.92
CA LEU A 380 26.36 24.92 10.04
C LEU A 380 25.72 25.46 11.32
N GLU A 381 25.87 26.76 11.60
CA GLU A 381 25.23 27.41 12.74
C GLU A 381 23.70 27.52 12.56
N ASP A 382 23.23 27.86 11.36
CA ASP A 382 21.79 27.90 11.04
C ASP A 382 21.16 26.51 11.17
N LEU A 383 21.88 25.48 10.69
CA LEU A 383 21.52 24.09 10.87
C LEU A 383 21.47 23.70 12.35
N PHE A 384 22.49 24.05 13.12
CA PHE A 384 22.53 23.84 14.57
C PHE A 384 21.32 24.50 15.25
N GLN A 385 21.03 25.76 14.92
CA GLN A 385 19.95 26.51 15.54
C GLN A 385 18.58 25.91 15.19
N ALA A 386 18.37 25.44 13.95
CA ALA A 386 17.17 24.68 13.58
C ALA A 386 17.05 23.39 14.41
N VAL A 387 18.17 22.69 14.62
CA VAL A 387 18.23 21.44 15.38
C VAL A 387 18.13 21.66 16.91
N VAL A 388 18.40 22.85 17.42
CA VAL A 388 18.14 23.18 18.83
C VAL A 388 16.70 23.64 19.01
N THR A 389 16.20 24.51 18.13
CA THR A 389 14.87 25.12 18.24
C THR A 389 13.74 24.09 18.27
N TYR A 390 13.82 23.02 17.47
CA TYR A 390 12.80 21.97 17.48
C TYR A 390 12.89 21.08 18.72
N LYS A 391 14.10 20.77 19.22
CA LYS A 391 14.29 20.07 20.50
C LYS A 391 13.59 20.80 21.65
N GLU A 392 13.60 22.13 21.63
CA GLU A 392 13.00 22.97 22.67
C GLU A 392 11.49 23.23 22.47
N ASN A 393 10.95 23.15 21.26
CA ASN A 393 9.61 23.69 20.92
C ASN A 393 8.62 22.74 20.22
N MET A 394 8.75 21.41 20.33
CA MET A 394 7.74 20.45 19.82
C MET A 394 6.31 20.83 20.28
N PRO A 395 5.33 21.22 19.42
CA PRO A 395 4.82 20.44 18.28
C PRO A 395 4.12 21.27 17.15
N SER A 396 4.81 21.63 16.05
CA SER A 396 4.11 22.02 14.81
C SER A 396 4.61 21.18 13.63
N GLN A 397 3.70 20.83 12.72
CA GLN A 397 4.04 20.07 11.51
C GLN A 397 5.12 20.78 10.69
N ASP A 398 5.08 22.11 10.63
CA ASP A 398 6.06 22.93 9.90
C ASP A 398 7.48 22.79 10.48
N LEU A 399 7.62 22.74 11.81
CA LEU A 399 8.91 22.54 12.46
C LEU A 399 9.45 21.13 12.23
N GLN A 400 8.56 20.14 12.09
CA GLN A 400 8.96 18.77 11.78
C GLN A 400 9.56 18.65 10.37
N ALA A 401 8.97 19.29 9.36
CA ALA A 401 9.52 19.27 8.00
C ALA A 401 10.93 19.90 7.95
N LEU A 402 11.09 21.08 8.55
CA LEU A 402 12.40 21.77 8.63
C LEU A 402 13.44 20.93 9.37
N TRP A 403 13.03 20.21 10.41
CA TRP A 403 13.92 19.30 11.13
C TRP A 403 14.38 18.13 10.28
N ILE A 404 13.48 17.52 9.49
CA ILE A 404 13.82 16.39 8.61
C ILE A 404 14.82 16.84 7.56
N ASP A 405 14.59 18.00 6.94
CA ASP A 405 15.51 18.59 5.98
C ASP A 405 16.89 18.84 6.61
N ALA A 406 16.91 19.34 7.84
CA ALA A 406 18.14 19.54 8.61
C ALA A 406 18.89 18.23 8.88
N LEU A 407 18.20 17.18 9.35
CA LEU A 407 18.82 15.88 9.58
C LEU A 407 19.36 15.27 8.28
N MET A 408 18.64 15.45 7.16
CA MET A 408 19.07 14.95 5.85
C MET A 408 20.36 15.65 5.39
N GLU A 409 20.45 16.97 5.57
CA GLU A 409 21.68 17.70 5.25
C GLU A 409 22.83 17.28 6.16
N CYS A 410 22.59 17.06 7.46
CA CYS A 410 23.60 16.52 8.38
C CYS A 410 24.14 15.15 7.92
N ASP A 411 23.26 14.21 7.55
CA ASP A 411 23.68 12.89 7.10
C ASP A 411 24.47 12.99 5.78
N SER A 412 24.02 13.82 4.84
CA SER A 412 24.75 14.12 3.60
C SER A 412 26.16 14.65 3.87
N LEU A 413 26.30 15.58 4.82
CA LEU A 413 27.62 16.13 5.19
C LEU A 413 28.53 15.08 5.84
N ILE A 414 27.98 14.13 6.60
CA ILE A 414 28.75 13.01 7.15
C ILE A 414 29.27 12.11 6.03
N GLN A 415 28.43 11.78 5.06
CA GLN A 415 28.80 10.96 3.90
C GLN A 415 29.89 11.64 3.05
N GLU A 416 29.92 12.98 2.99
CA GLU A 416 30.98 13.77 2.34
C GLU A 416 32.27 13.91 3.16
N HIS A 417 32.43 13.15 4.25
CA HIS A 417 33.56 13.23 5.17
C HIS A 417 33.74 14.60 5.88
N LYS A 418 32.68 15.40 5.97
CA LYS A 418 32.66 16.69 6.71
C LYS A 418 32.08 16.53 8.12
N GLY A 419 32.25 15.35 8.72
CA GLY A 419 31.55 14.96 9.95
C GLY A 419 32.04 15.62 11.25
N SER A 420 33.15 16.37 11.27
CA SER A 420 33.68 16.95 12.51
C SER A 420 32.76 18.02 13.10
N GLY A 421 32.21 18.91 12.27
CA GLY A 421 31.26 19.94 12.72
C GLY A 421 29.92 19.33 13.15
N ILE A 422 29.45 18.30 12.43
CA ILE A 422 28.20 17.60 12.75
C ILE A 422 28.29 16.86 14.08
N LYS A 423 29.46 16.31 14.43
CA LYS A 423 29.65 15.64 15.71
C LYS A 423 29.40 16.57 16.90
N ASP A 424 29.86 17.82 16.80
CA ASP A 424 29.63 18.82 17.84
C ASP A 424 28.13 19.15 17.95
N ILE A 425 27.44 19.34 16.83
CA ILE A 425 25.98 19.55 16.77
C ILE A 425 25.24 18.39 17.46
N LEU A 426 25.55 17.15 17.07
CA LEU A 426 24.88 15.96 17.60
C LEU A 426 25.10 15.76 19.10
N SER A 427 26.29 16.10 19.61
CA SER A 427 26.60 16.01 21.03
C SER A 427 25.72 16.93 21.89
N HIS A 428 25.31 18.09 21.38
CA HIS A 428 24.43 19.04 22.06
C HIS A 428 22.95 18.60 22.02
N VAL A 429 22.54 18.03 20.89
CA VAL A 429 21.17 17.57 20.68
C VAL A 429 20.90 16.30 21.49
N GLY A 430 21.87 15.38 21.51
CA GLY A 430 21.73 14.04 22.04
C GLY A 430 21.02 13.10 21.07
N HIS A 431 21.17 11.79 21.27
CA HIS A 431 20.57 10.78 20.39
C HIS A 431 19.05 10.61 20.62
N LEU A 432 18.56 10.82 21.85
CA LEU A 432 17.16 10.55 22.19
C LEU A 432 16.14 11.41 21.43
N PRO A 433 16.30 12.73 21.27
CA PRO A 433 15.38 13.52 20.46
C PRO A 433 15.34 13.06 18.99
N ILE A 434 16.49 12.71 18.42
CA ILE A 434 16.59 12.22 17.03
C ILE A 434 15.80 10.91 16.90
N LEU A 435 15.98 9.97 17.82
CA LEU A 435 15.25 8.70 17.84
C LEU A 435 13.75 8.88 18.02
N ASN A 436 13.34 9.78 18.92
CA ASN A 436 11.93 10.08 19.13
C ASN A 436 11.25 10.56 17.84
N VAL A 437 11.89 11.45 17.08
CA VAL A 437 11.35 11.92 15.80
C VAL A 437 11.25 10.79 14.78
N LEU A 438 12.29 9.97 14.66
CA LEU A 438 12.33 8.87 13.70
C LEU A 438 11.31 7.77 14.05
N ILE A 439 11.08 7.49 15.34
CA ILE A 439 10.10 6.51 15.80
C ILE A 439 8.68 7.01 15.60
N CYS A 440 8.41 8.28 15.90
CA CYS A 440 7.09 8.88 15.76
C CYS A 440 6.74 9.26 14.31
N ASN A 441 7.69 9.23 13.38
CA ASN A 441 7.45 9.54 11.97
C ASN A 441 7.82 8.35 11.07
N SER A 442 6.85 7.46 10.86
CA SER A 442 7.02 6.26 10.04
C SER A 442 7.29 6.53 8.56
N ALA A 443 7.11 7.77 8.07
CA ALA A 443 7.50 8.13 6.70
C ALA A 443 9.02 8.17 6.55
N ILE A 444 9.74 8.43 7.64
CA ILE A 444 11.19 8.51 7.65
C ILE A 444 11.77 7.14 7.97
N ARG A 445 12.55 6.58 7.03
CA ARG A 445 13.31 5.36 7.31
C ARG A 445 14.56 5.68 8.10
N LEU A 446 14.81 4.89 9.14
CA LEU A 446 15.95 5.09 10.03
C LEU A 446 17.28 4.83 9.31
N SER A 447 17.27 3.93 8.33
CA SER A 447 18.44 3.58 7.55
C SER A 447 19.06 4.82 6.86
N ASN A 448 18.25 5.80 6.45
CA ASN A 448 18.69 7.06 5.84
C ASN A 448 19.52 7.94 6.78
N PHE A 449 19.46 7.66 8.07
CA PHE A 449 20.15 8.40 9.12
C PHE A 449 21.09 7.47 9.89
N SER A 450 21.41 6.30 9.35
CA SER A 450 22.27 5.32 10.02
C SER A 450 23.64 5.93 10.32
N SER A 451 24.24 6.66 9.39
CA SER A 451 25.52 7.35 9.60
C SER A 451 25.41 8.43 10.68
N LEU A 452 24.36 9.24 10.63
CA LEU A 452 24.06 10.26 11.64
C LEU A 452 23.89 9.65 13.05
N LEU A 453 23.10 8.58 13.16
CA LEU A 453 22.82 7.90 14.42
C LEU A 453 24.07 7.22 14.99
N LEU A 454 24.86 6.54 14.15
CA LEU A 454 26.13 5.95 14.58
C LEU A 454 27.10 7.01 15.06
N LEU A 455 27.16 8.17 14.40
CA LEU A 455 27.98 9.28 14.86
C LEU A 455 27.47 9.87 16.19
N ALA A 456 26.15 10.03 16.32
CA ALA A 456 25.51 10.55 17.54
C ALA A 456 25.68 9.61 18.76
N MET A 457 25.77 8.31 18.51
CA MET A 457 25.88 7.27 19.54
C MET A 457 27.30 6.76 19.74
N GLN A 458 28.29 7.27 19.01
CA GLN A 458 29.65 6.74 19.02
C GLN A 458 30.22 6.65 20.45
N GLY A 459 30.41 5.42 20.95
CA GLY A 459 30.89 5.14 22.30
C GLY A 459 29.84 5.28 23.41
N GLN A 460 28.56 5.37 23.07
CA GLN A 460 27.40 5.51 23.97
C GLN A 460 26.27 4.53 23.60
N GLU A 461 26.58 3.42 22.94
CA GLU A 461 25.59 2.46 22.40
C GLU A 461 24.72 1.84 23.51
N HIS A 462 25.33 1.52 24.66
CA HIS A 462 24.65 1.01 25.84
C HIS A 462 23.75 2.06 26.52
N VAL A 463 24.17 3.33 26.48
CA VAL A 463 23.37 4.46 26.97
C VAL A 463 22.15 4.64 26.07
N ALA A 464 22.32 4.54 24.76
CA ALA A 464 21.24 4.64 23.80
C ALA A 464 20.18 3.55 23.99
N LEU A 465 20.57 2.29 24.26
CA LEU A 465 19.61 1.25 24.62
C LEU A 465 18.87 1.57 25.91
N ARG A 466 19.57 1.99 26.97
CA ARG A 466 18.93 2.35 28.23
C ARG A 466 17.92 3.48 28.04
N ASP A 467 18.30 4.51 27.28
CA ASP A 467 17.50 5.70 27.06
C ASP A 467 16.35 5.44 26.06
N LEU A 468 16.44 4.39 25.24
CA LEU A 468 15.35 3.91 24.37
C LEU A 468 14.23 3.22 25.17
N SER A 469 14.53 2.57 26.30
CA SER A 469 13.54 1.78 27.07
C SER A 469 12.25 2.56 27.39
N PRO A 470 12.29 3.80 27.92
CA PRO A 470 11.07 4.58 28.16
C PRO A 470 10.27 4.86 26.87
N LEU A 471 10.96 5.04 25.74
CA LEU A 471 10.33 5.36 24.46
C LEU A 471 9.59 4.16 23.87
N ILE A 472 10.20 2.97 23.90
CA ILE A 472 9.58 1.74 23.35
C ILE A 472 8.49 1.15 24.26
N ASN A 473 8.40 1.63 25.50
CA ASN A 473 7.35 1.27 26.45
C ASN A 473 6.24 2.32 26.53
N ASP A 474 6.30 3.38 25.73
CA ASP A 474 5.22 4.35 25.64
C ASP A 474 4.01 3.73 24.91
N LEU A 475 2.87 3.66 25.62
CA LEU A 475 1.63 3.13 25.08
C LEU A 475 1.08 3.95 23.92
N SER A 476 1.48 5.23 23.76
CA SER A 476 1.12 6.06 22.61
C SER A 476 1.58 5.45 21.28
N LEU A 477 2.61 4.58 21.29
CA LEU A 477 3.04 3.87 20.09
C LEU A 477 1.97 2.93 19.51
N LEU A 478 0.95 2.54 20.30
CA LEU A 478 -0.17 1.74 19.82
C LEU A 478 -1.06 2.50 18.82
N ASP A 479 -1.01 3.84 18.82
CA ASP A 479 -1.69 4.71 17.87
C ASP A 479 -0.92 4.81 16.53
N HIS A 480 0.30 4.27 16.49
CA HIS A 480 1.19 4.30 15.34
C HIS A 480 1.56 2.88 14.90
N PRO A 481 0.71 2.19 14.10
CA PRO A 481 0.87 0.77 13.78
C PRO A 481 2.20 0.42 13.09
N HIS A 482 2.90 1.40 12.50
CA HIS A 482 4.19 1.22 11.83
C HIS A 482 5.42 1.60 12.68
N ALA A 483 5.24 2.07 13.91
CA ALA A 483 6.34 2.50 14.78
C ALA A 483 7.34 1.38 15.12
N TYR A 484 6.93 0.11 15.03
CA TYR A 484 7.85 -1.02 15.22
C TYR A 484 9.01 -1.04 14.21
N ARG A 485 8.81 -0.50 13.00
CA ARG A 485 9.82 -0.53 11.93
C ARG A 485 11.07 0.27 12.32
N PRO A 486 11.00 1.59 12.59
CA PRO A 486 12.17 2.35 13.00
C PRO A 486 12.80 1.83 14.30
N ILE A 487 11.99 1.31 15.24
CA ILE A 487 12.50 0.69 16.47
C ILE A 487 13.38 -0.52 16.14
N ILE A 488 12.89 -1.49 15.37
CA ILE A 488 13.65 -2.71 15.05
C ILE A 488 14.85 -2.41 14.15
N GLU A 489 14.72 -1.47 13.22
CA GLU A 489 15.85 -0.97 12.42
C GLU A 489 16.96 -0.40 13.31
N PHE A 490 16.57 0.34 14.36
CA PHE A 490 17.51 0.93 15.31
C PHE A 490 18.17 -0.12 16.18
N LEU A 491 17.39 -1.09 16.68
CA LEU A 491 17.92 -2.24 17.39
C LEU A 491 18.93 -3.02 16.55
N ALA A 492 18.64 -3.21 15.25
CA ALA A 492 19.56 -3.87 14.33
C ALA A 492 20.85 -3.07 14.13
N LEU A 493 20.76 -1.74 14.02
CA LEU A 493 21.89 -0.84 13.87
C LEU A 493 22.81 -0.86 15.10
N ILE A 494 22.22 -0.73 16.30
CA ILE A 494 22.98 -0.80 17.55
C ILE A 494 23.65 -2.15 17.72
N LEU A 495 22.93 -3.24 17.43
CA LEU A 495 23.43 -4.59 17.68
C LEU A 495 24.72 -4.91 16.93
N GLN A 496 24.93 -4.31 15.75
CA GLN A 496 26.18 -4.42 14.99
C GLN A 496 27.38 -3.73 15.66
N ASN A 497 27.12 -2.82 16.61
CA ASN A 497 28.13 -2.02 17.30
C ASN A 497 28.31 -2.42 18.77
N LEU A 498 27.49 -3.34 19.28
CA LEU A 498 27.62 -3.86 20.64
C LEU A 498 28.70 -4.95 20.72
N PRO A 499 29.37 -5.08 21.88
CA PRO A 499 30.21 -6.24 22.17
C PRO A 499 29.42 -7.55 22.07
N SER A 500 30.05 -8.63 21.60
CA SER A 500 29.41 -9.94 21.45
C SER A 500 28.96 -10.58 22.77
N ASP A 501 29.53 -10.13 23.90
CA ASP A 501 29.22 -10.57 25.26
C ASP A 501 28.27 -9.62 26.00
N PHE A 502 27.65 -8.68 25.27
CA PHE A 502 26.69 -7.76 25.85
C PHE A 502 25.49 -8.50 26.47
N THR A 503 25.05 -8.01 27.62
CA THR A 503 23.82 -8.46 28.30
C THR A 503 22.82 -7.31 28.35
N LEU A 504 21.57 -7.60 28.02
CA LEU A 504 20.54 -6.59 27.99
C LEU A 504 20.17 -6.11 29.42
N PRO A 505 19.98 -4.80 29.66
CA PRO A 505 19.51 -4.31 30.95
C PRO A 505 18.13 -4.90 31.30
N ALA A 506 17.92 -5.28 32.57
CA ALA A 506 16.66 -5.89 33.02
C ALA A 506 15.42 -5.00 32.80
N GLN A 507 15.61 -3.67 32.74
CA GLN A 507 14.56 -2.69 32.46
C GLN A 507 14.24 -2.52 30.96
N PHE A 508 14.94 -3.22 30.06
CA PHE A 508 14.73 -3.11 28.62
C PHE A 508 13.70 -4.15 28.17
N ASP A 509 12.43 -3.78 28.30
CA ASP A 509 11.31 -4.64 27.93
C ASP A 509 10.93 -4.44 26.44
N LEU A 510 10.92 -5.54 25.68
CA LEU A 510 10.55 -5.57 24.26
C LEU A 510 9.09 -5.99 24.02
N SER A 511 8.30 -6.23 25.06
CA SER A 511 6.92 -6.72 24.93
C SER A 511 6.04 -5.85 24.04
N LEU A 512 6.13 -4.52 24.15
CA LEU A 512 5.36 -3.61 23.28
C LEU A 512 5.84 -3.66 21.82
N VAL A 513 7.15 -3.81 21.60
CA VAL A 513 7.72 -3.97 20.25
C VAL A 513 7.22 -5.26 19.59
N PHE A 514 7.22 -6.39 20.32
CA PHE A 514 6.64 -7.65 19.84
C PHE A 514 5.14 -7.51 19.56
N ARG A 515 4.40 -6.82 20.43
CA ARG A 515 2.97 -6.56 20.22
C ARG A 515 2.71 -5.79 18.93
N LEU A 516 3.45 -4.70 18.70
CA LEU A 516 3.33 -3.89 17.48
C LEU A 516 3.73 -4.70 16.24
N PHE A 517 4.85 -5.40 16.29
CA PHE A 517 5.34 -6.22 15.17
C PHE A 517 4.33 -7.32 14.80
N MET A 518 3.75 -7.99 15.79
CA MET A 518 2.80 -9.10 15.59
C MET A 518 1.36 -8.66 15.29
N ARG A 519 1.01 -7.40 15.50
CA ARG A 519 -0.29 -6.83 15.10
C ARG A 519 -0.37 -6.60 13.59
N ASN A 520 0.77 -6.48 12.93
CA ASN A 520 0.87 -6.26 11.50
C ASN A 520 1.11 -7.58 10.78
N ASP A 521 0.63 -7.68 9.53
CA ASP A 521 0.96 -8.82 8.69
C ASP A 521 2.48 -8.86 8.42
N PRO A 522 3.09 -10.06 8.48
CA PRO A 522 4.48 -10.25 8.11
C PRO A 522 4.76 -9.66 6.72
N ASP A 523 5.62 -8.66 6.69
CA ASP A 523 6.04 -8.02 5.45
C ASP A 523 7.21 -8.83 4.88
N ARG A 524 7.04 -9.32 3.64
CA ARG A 524 8.00 -10.21 2.97
C ARG A 524 9.42 -9.64 2.90
N ASP A 525 9.52 -8.32 2.84
CA ASP A 525 10.78 -7.61 2.65
C ASP A 525 11.43 -7.43 4.04
N THR A 526 10.69 -7.13 5.10
CA THR A 526 11.31 -6.88 6.42
C THR A 526 11.38 -8.10 7.35
N TRP A 527 10.56 -9.14 7.12
CA TRP A 527 10.37 -10.24 8.06
C TRP A 527 11.67 -10.94 8.46
N ARG A 528 12.49 -11.38 7.49
CA ARG A 528 13.74 -12.11 7.80
C ARG A 528 14.71 -11.25 8.59
N LYS A 529 14.89 -9.99 8.21
CA LYS A 529 15.78 -9.05 8.91
C LYS A 529 15.29 -8.82 10.34
N PHE A 530 14.02 -8.48 10.51
CA PHE A 530 13.45 -8.14 11.81
C PHE A 530 13.37 -9.34 12.74
N SER A 531 12.96 -10.51 12.23
CA SER A 531 12.94 -11.74 13.02
C SER A 531 14.34 -12.15 13.48
N ASN A 532 15.37 -12.01 12.63
CA ASN A 532 16.75 -12.26 13.02
C ASN A 532 17.21 -11.29 14.12
N THR A 533 16.95 -9.99 13.97
CA THR A 533 17.30 -8.98 14.97
C THR A 533 16.63 -9.27 16.32
N LEU A 534 15.31 -9.45 16.32
CA LEU A 534 14.55 -9.72 17.54
C LEU A 534 15.00 -11.03 18.22
N MET A 535 15.33 -12.06 17.42
CA MET A 535 15.87 -13.32 17.95
C MET A 535 17.21 -13.12 18.66
N GLN A 536 18.10 -12.29 18.11
CA GLN A 536 19.38 -12.00 18.75
C GLN A 536 19.19 -11.30 20.10
N TYR A 537 18.27 -10.34 20.22
CA TYR A 537 17.96 -9.73 21.53
C TYR A 537 17.39 -10.75 22.53
N LEU A 538 16.50 -11.65 22.09
CA LEU A 538 16.02 -12.74 22.96
C LEU A 538 17.14 -13.67 23.46
N ASP A 539 18.23 -13.80 22.70
CA ASP A 539 19.41 -14.58 23.08
C ASP A 539 20.31 -13.89 24.09
N HIS A 540 20.29 -12.56 24.15
CA HIS A 540 21.00 -11.73 25.12
C HIS A 540 20.16 -11.45 26.39
N ASP A 541 19.49 -12.50 26.89
CA ASP A 541 18.68 -12.51 28.11
C ASP A 541 17.42 -11.63 28.10
N ALA A 542 16.98 -11.09 26.95
CA ALA A 542 15.76 -10.30 26.89
C ALA A 542 14.52 -11.09 27.31
N LEU A 543 14.48 -12.42 27.11
CA LEU A 543 13.32 -13.26 27.44
C LEU A 543 12.88 -13.13 28.91
N GLY A 544 13.82 -12.92 29.84
CA GLY A 544 13.52 -12.75 31.26
C GLY A 544 13.01 -11.35 31.63
N ALA A 545 13.24 -10.35 30.78
CA ALA A 545 12.82 -8.97 30.99
C ALA A 545 11.42 -8.65 30.45
N LEU A 546 10.80 -9.58 29.71
CA LEU A 546 9.51 -9.36 29.03
C LEU A 546 8.34 -9.40 30.01
N SER A 547 7.58 -8.30 30.10
CA SER A 547 6.37 -8.24 30.93
C SER A 547 5.21 -9.05 30.37
N ASP A 548 5.14 -9.20 29.04
CA ASP A 548 4.11 -9.93 28.31
C ASP A 548 4.76 -10.91 27.31
N GLN A 549 4.54 -12.20 27.56
CA GLN A 549 5.08 -13.31 26.76
C GLN A 549 4.12 -13.79 25.66
N ILE A 550 2.88 -13.29 25.58
CA ILE A 550 1.87 -13.78 24.64
C ILE A 550 2.32 -13.52 23.19
N TYR A 551 2.69 -12.27 22.89
CA TYR A 551 3.13 -11.88 21.55
C TYR A 551 4.48 -12.49 21.17
N VAL A 552 5.33 -12.74 22.16
CA VAL A 552 6.63 -13.40 21.98
C VAL A 552 6.41 -14.86 21.60
N ARG A 553 5.52 -15.58 22.29
CA ARG A 553 5.15 -16.95 21.93
C ARG A 553 4.62 -17.02 20.49
N ARG A 554 3.69 -16.14 20.12
CA ARG A 554 3.15 -16.06 18.75
C ARG A 554 4.23 -15.76 17.70
N PHE A 555 5.17 -14.87 18.02
CA PHE A 555 6.33 -14.59 17.17
C PHE A 555 7.21 -15.84 16.97
N LEU A 556 7.52 -16.56 18.05
CA LEU A 556 8.33 -17.79 17.99
C LEU A 556 7.62 -18.88 17.18
N GLU A 557 6.31 -19.03 17.32
CA GLU A 557 5.50 -19.97 16.54
C GLU A 557 5.59 -19.67 15.03
N LEU A 558 5.43 -18.40 14.62
CA LEU A 558 5.60 -17.99 13.23
C LEU A 558 7.04 -18.21 12.72
N CYS A 559 8.05 -18.03 13.57
CA CYS A 559 9.43 -18.30 13.21
C CYS A 559 9.67 -19.80 12.97
N VAL A 560 9.14 -20.67 13.85
CA VAL A 560 9.27 -22.13 13.78
C VAL A 560 8.52 -22.69 12.58
N SER A 561 7.25 -22.30 12.43
CA SER A 561 6.38 -22.81 11.40
C SER A 561 5.52 -21.65 10.86
N PRO A 562 5.92 -21.04 9.74
CA PRO A 562 5.17 -19.96 9.14
C PRO A 562 3.87 -20.51 8.53
N HIS A 563 2.79 -20.48 9.32
CA HIS A 563 1.45 -20.88 8.90
C HIS A 563 0.70 -19.64 8.41
N GLY A 564 0.48 -19.52 7.10
CA GLY A 564 -0.30 -18.45 6.50
C GLY A 564 -0.17 -18.44 4.99
N HIS A 565 -1.27 -18.18 4.27
CA HIS A 565 -1.31 -18.16 2.81
C HIS A 565 -0.24 -17.25 2.18
N GLY A 566 0.21 -16.20 2.89
CA GLY A 566 1.27 -15.31 2.46
C GLY A 566 2.65 -15.99 2.32
N PHE A 567 3.07 -16.74 3.34
CA PHE A 567 4.45 -17.27 3.42
C PHE A 567 4.78 -18.33 2.37
N PHE A 568 3.78 -19.07 1.87
CA PHE A 568 4.01 -20.09 0.84
C PHE A 568 4.54 -19.50 -0.47
N SER A 569 4.17 -18.26 -0.77
CA SER A 569 4.63 -17.54 -1.96
C SER A 569 6.02 -16.92 -1.82
N TRP A 570 6.58 -16.88 -0.60
CA TRP A 570 7.84 -16.20 -0.33
C TRP A 570 9.03 -17.04 -0.79
N LYS A 571 10.07 -16.36 -1.28
CA LYS A 571 11.35 -16.98 -1.63
C LYS A 571 12.11 -17.44 -0.38
N PRO A 572 13.05 -18.40 -0.49
CA PRO A 572 13.83 -18.87 0.65
C PRO A 572 14.59 -17.79 1.43
N ASN A 573 15.00 -16.70 0.77
CA ASN A 573 15.67 -15.55 1.38
C ASN A 573 14.71 -14.53 2.02
N GLU A 574 13.41 -14.63 1.78
CA GLU A 574 12.36 -13.79 2.41
C GLU A 574 11.81 -14.45 3.68
N ARG A 575 11.92 -15.79 3.78
CA ARG A 575 11.48 -16.59 4.93
C ARG A 575 12.43 -16.47 6.12
N THR A 576 11.93 -16.83 7.30
CA THR A 576 12.71 -17.01 8.53
C THR A 576 13.96 -17.85 8.25
N SER A 577 15.13 -17.35 8.67
CA SER A 577 16.38 -18.06 8.50
C SER A 577 16.37 -19.38 9.28
N GLU A 578 17.15 -20.37 8.84
CA GLU A 578 17.20 -21.67 9.53
C GLU A 578 17.73 -21.54 10.96
N SER A 579 18.73 -20.68 11.16
CA SER A 579 19.26 -20.36 12.50
C SER A 579 18.19 -19.77 13.41
N THR A 580 17.40 -18.81 12.91
CA THR A 580 16.31 -18.20 13.66
C THR A 580 15.19 -19.19 13.95
N ARG A 581 14.87 -20.09 13.01
CA ARG A 581 13.87 -21.15 13.19
C ARG A 581 14.28 -22.13 14.30
N GLN A 582 15.51 -22.62 14.24
CA GLN A 582 16.05 -23.54 15.24
C GLN A 582 16.07 -22.87 16.61
N ARG A 583 16.52 -21.62 16.67
CA ARG A 583 16.57 -20.89 17.93
C ARG A 583 15.20 -20.59 18.51
N ALA A 584 14.24 -20.24 17.66
CA ALA A 584 12.85 -20.05 18.09
C ALA A 584 12.28 -21.30 18.77
N ALA A 585 12.57 -22.49 18.22
CA ALA A 585 12.13 -23.76 18.80
C ALA A 585 12.76 -24.03 20.19
N GLU A 586 14.01 -23.62 20.41
CA GLU A 586 14.68 -23.71 21.71
C GLU A 586 14.07 -22.76 22.74
N LEU A 587 13.84 -21.49 22.37
CA LEU A 587 13.23 -20.50 23.24
C LEU A 587 11.78 -20.86 23.59
N MET A 588 11.03 -21.42 22.65
CA MET A 588 9.66 -21.89 22.88
C MET A 588 9.63 -23.01 23.93
N LYS A 589 10.57 -23.97 23.88
CA LYS A 589 10.72 -24.99 24.92
C LYS A 589 11.07 -24.40 26.29
N LYS A 590 11.90 -23.34 26.34
CA LYS A 590 12.21 -22.64 27.60
C LYS A 590 10.98 -21.95 28.19
N LEU A 591 10.18 -21.29 27.36
CA LEU A 591 8.92 -20.68 27.78
C LEU A 591 7.94 -21.72 28.34
N ASP A 592 7.78 -22.85 27.66
CA ASP A 592 6.92 -23.94 28.12
C ASP A 592 7.42 -24.55 29.45
N ALA A 593 8.74 -24.68 29.62
CA ALA A 593 9.32 -25.17 30.86
C ALA A 593 9.10 -24.21 32.03
N ALA A 594 9.17 -22.89 31.80
CA ALA A 594 8.93 -21.87 32.82
C ALA A 594 7.45 -21.80 33.24
N GLN A 595 6.52 -22.09 32.33
CA GLN A 595 5.07 -22.07 32.60
C GLN A 595 4.55 -23.33 33.28
N ARG A 596 5.32 -24.43 33.30
CA ARG A 596 4.93 -25.62 34.07
C ARG A 596 4.97 -25.27 35.56
N PRO A 597 3.82 -25.31 36.26
CA PRO A 597 3.82 -25.09 37.71
C PRO A 597 4.75 -26.11 38.34
N SER A 598 5.72 -25.64 39.13
CA SER A 598 6.61 -26.48 39.94
C SER A 598 5.74 -27.33 40.87
N GLY A 599 5.40 -28.53 40.44
CA GLY A 599 4.49 -29.45 41.13
C GLY A 599 5.09 -30.09 42.37
N ALA A 600 6.05 -29.45 43.04
CA ALA A 600 6.81 -30.03 44.13
C ALA A 600 6.38 -29.58 45.55
N ASP A 601 5.63 -28.48 45.73
CA ASP A 601 5.31 -27.98 47.10
C ASP A 601 3.85 -27.53 47.28
N ARG A 602 2.89 -28.43 47.07
CA ARG A 602 1.54 -28.28 47.67
C ARG A 602 1.12 -29.56 48.38
N ALA A 603 1.81 -29.83 49.50
CA ALA A 603 1.23 -30.59 50.60
C ALA A 603 0.68 -29.62 51.65
N ALA A 604 -0.64 -29.67 51.85
CA ALA A 604 -1.40 -29.24 53.03
C ALA A 604 -1.19 -27.79 53.54
N GLY A 605 -2.14 -26.92 53.19
CA GLY A 605 -2.31 -25.60 53.81
C GLY A 605 -3.69 -25.04 53.51
N ASP A 606 -4.68 -25.54 54.25
CA ASP A 606 -6.07 -25.13 54.29
C ASP A 606 -6.21 -23.65 54.72
N VAL A 607 -6.57 -22.73 53.80
CA VAL A 607 -7.04 -21.38 54.13
C VAL A 607 -8.04 -20.86 53.08
N ASN A 608 -9.14 -20.34 53.62
CA ASN A 608 -10.35 -19.76 53.02
C ASN A 608 -10.21 -18.87 51.75
N PRO A 609 -11.30 -18.78 50.94
CA PRO A 609 -11.35 -17.91 49.77
C PRO A 609 -11.48 -16.41 50.16
N PRO A 610 -10.85 -15.48 49.43
CA PRO A 610 -11.06 -14.05 49.64
C PRO A 610 -12.28 -13.54 48.89
N GLU A 611 -12.96 -12.57 49.51
CA GLU A 611 -14.11 -11.83 49.01
C GLU A 611 -13.79 -10.99 47.74
N PRO A 612 -14.81 -10.67 46.91
CA PRO A 612 -14.62 -9.92 45.69
C PRO A 612 -14.35 -8.42 45.98
N ILE A 613 -13.28 -7.91 45.36
CA ILE A 613 -12.92 -6.49 45.38
C ILE A 613 -13.82 -5.74 44.39
N ASN A 614 -14.65 -4.84 44.91
CA ASN A 614 -15.34 -3.79 44.15
C ASN A 614 -14.30 -2.78 43.62
N THR A 615 -14.24 -2.60 42.31
CA THR A 615 -13.60 -1.43 41.69
C THR A 615 -14.67 -0.51 41.12
N ASP A 616 -15.13 0.42 41.96
CA ASP A 616 -15.66 1.70 41.51
C ASP A 616 -14.46 2.58 41.13
N ILE A 617 -14.25 2.84 39.84
CA ILE A 617 -13.38 3.91 39.37
C ILE A 617 -14.27 4.96 38.71
N ALA A 618 -14.52 6.02 39.47
CA ALA A 618 -15.16 7.24 39.00
C ALA A 618 -14.19 8.01 38.08
N GLU A 619 -14.60 8.24 36.83
CA GLU A 619 -13.95 9.18 35.92
C GLU A 619 -14.06 10.62 36.46
N ALA A 620 -12.94 11.16 36.90
CA ALA A 620 -12.79 12.57 37.20
C ALA A 620 -12.61 13.36 35.89
N ARG A 621 -13.70 13.91 35.38
CA ARG A 621 -13.64 15.10 34.50
C ARG A 621 -12.97 16.25 35.25
N ARG A 622 -11.96 16.87 34.65
CA ARG A 622 -11.64 18.28 34.92
C ARG A 622 -11.34 19.08 33.64
N PRO A 623 -11.58 20.41 33.68
CA PRO A 623 -11.76 21.26 32.51
C PRO A 623 -10.72 22.39 32.38
N PHE A 624 -10.72 23.02 31.20
CA PHE A 624 -10.39 24.43 30.94
C PHE A 624 -8.94 24.90 31.14
N ALA A 625 -8.29 25.37 30.05
CA ALA A 625 -8.00 26.81 29.84
C ALA A 625 -7.15 27.06 28.57
N ILE A 626 -7.79 27.61 27.52
CA ILE A 626 -7.09 28.35 26.45
C ILE A 626 -7.37 29.84 26.69
N ARG A 627 -6.38 30.56 27.21
CA ARG A 627 -6.28 32.03 27.19
C ARG A 627 -4.82 32.46 27.13
N VAL A 628 -4.13 32.22 26.02
CA VAL A 628 -2.91 32.98 25.63
C VAL A 628 -2.80 33.00 24.10
N TRP A 629 -3.75 33.65 23.41
CA TRP A 629 -3.69 33.78 21.94
C TRP A 629 -3.77 35.23 21.44
N HIS A 630 -3.56 36.23 22.31
CA HIS A 630 -3.71 37.64 21.95
C HIS A 630 -2.42 38.49 21.95
N ALA A 631 -1.24 37.87 21.90
CA ALA A 631 0.03 38.60 21.86
C ALA A 631 0.98 38.22 20.69
N PHE A 632 0.56 37.37 19.75
CA PHE A 632 1.42 36.91 18.64
C PHE A 632 1.04 37.51 17.27
N ALA A 633 -0.14 38.12 17.13
CA ALA A 633 -0.66 38.60 15.84
C ALA A 633 -0.22 40.03 15.45
N SER A 634 1.01 40.45 15.74
CA SER A 634 1.46 41.81 15.36
C SER A 634 2.89 41.89 14.82
N ARG A 635 3.45 40.79 14.28
CA ARG A 635 4.83 40.81 13.75
C ARG A 635 5.11 40.06 12.45
N LEU A 636 4.10 39.75 11.63
CA LEU A 636 4.31 39.22 10.29
C LEU A 636 3.42 39.92 9.26
N THR A 637 3.73 41.19 9.04
CA THR A 637 3.44 41.88 7.77
C THR A 637 4.68 42.70 7.44
N GLU A 638 5.60 42.12 6.67
CA GLU A 638 6.27 42.83 5.57
C GLU A 638 7.01 41.83 4.64
N PRO A 639 7.06 42.11 3.32
CA PRO A 639 7.52 41.15 2.29
C PRO A 639 8.99 41.34 1.91
N TRP A 640 9.73 40.25 1.74
CA TRP A 640 11.11 40.30 1.21
C TRP A 640 11.12 40.48 -0.33
N PRO A 641 11.93 41.40 -0.90
CA PRO A 641 11.91 41.70 -2.33
C PRO A 641 12.79 40.77 -3.17
N ARG A 642 12.23 40.31 -4.30
CA ARG A 642 12.88 39.51 -5.34
C ARG A 642 13.56 40.46 -6.34
N ARG A 643 14.89 40.57 -6.35
CA ARG A 643 15.65 41.25 -7.43
C ARG A 643 15.92 40.25 -8.57
N ARG A 644 15.35 40.52 -9.75
CA ARG A 644 15.87 40.04 -11.05
C ARG A 644 16.64 41.20 -11.68
N ASP A 645 17.93 41.01 -11.91
CA ASP A 645 18.69 41.91 -12.78
C ASP A 645 18.47 41.53 -14.25
N GLU A 646 17.96 42.49 -15.01
CA GLU A 646 17.97 42.49 -16.46
C GLU A 646 19.40 42.76 -16.98
N LYS A 647 19.89 41.93 -17.90
CA LYS A 647 21.01 42.31 -18.79
C LYS A 647 20.48 42.46 -20.21
N LYS A 648 20.41 43.71 -20.66
CA LYS A 648 20.32 44.10 -22.08
C LYS A 648 21.70 44.12 -22.73
N GLY A 649 21.73 43.78 -24.01
CA GLY A 649 22.60 44.44 -25.00
C GLY A 649 23.46 43.51 -25.85
N GLY A 650 23.14 43.41 -27.15
CA GLY A 650 23.98 42.76 -28.15
C GLY A 650 23.32 42.65 -29.53
N GLN A 651 23.23 43.78 -30.23
CA GLN A 651 22.79 43.94 -31.62
C GLN A 651 23.95 43.59 -32.56
N VAL A 652 23.73 42.87 -33.69
CA VAL A 652 24.30 43.12 -35.05
C VAL A 652 23.70 42.16 -36.10
N SER A 653 23.40 42.78 -37.24
CA SER A 653 22.75 42.47 -38.54
C SER A 653 22.82 41.10 -39.25
N ASP A 654 21.69 40.81 -39.91
CA ASP A 654 21.45 40.50 -41.33
C ASP A 654 22.48 39.71 -42.15
N ILE A 655 22.03 38.53 -42.65
CA ILE A 655 22.23 38.10 -44.04
C ILE A 655 20.93 37.47 -44.56
N GLU A 656 20.48 37.98 -45.70
CA GLU A 656 19.27 37.63 -46.46
C GLU A 656 19.52 36.53 -47.53
N MET A 657 18.48 35.74 -47.77
CA MET A 657 18.00 35.12 -49.03
C MET A 657 18.81 34.09 -49.87
N ALA A 658 18.14 32.95 -50.12
CA ALA A 658 17.79 32.31 -51.43
C ALA A 658 17.65 30.76 -51.25
N LEU A 659 16.71 29.96 -51.78
CA LEU A 659 15.60 30.07 -52.75
C LEU A 659 14.69 28.79 -52.65
N ARG A 660 13.36 28.98 -52.71
CA ARG A 660 12.28 28.24 -53.45
C ARG A 660 12.19 26.69 -53.43
N SER A 661 11.13 26.06 -52.86
CA SER A 661 9.73 25.82 -53.38
C SER A 661 9.55 24.45 -54.08
N PRO A 662 8.32 23.89 -54.31
CA PRO A 662 6.98 24.26 -53.82
C PRO A 662 6.08 23.10 -53.30
N SER A 663 5.08 23.52 -52.53
CA SER A 663 3.81 22.86 -52.22
C SER A 663 2.87 22.74 -53.44
N GLY A 664 2.23 21.57 -53.59
CA GLY A 664 1.10 21.34 -54.49
C GLY A 664 -0.23 21.39 -53.73
N ALA A 665 -1.15 22.22 -54.22
CA ALA A 665 -2.50 22.42 -53.72
C ALA A 665 -3.44 21.26 -54.11
N TYR A 666 -4.38 20.90 -53.22
CA TYR A 666 -5.67 20.35 -53.65
C TYR A 666 -6.85 20.90 -52.85
N ARG A 667 -7.93 21.06 -53.60
CA ARG A 667 -9.13 21.87 -53.41
C ARG A 667 -10.02 21.47 -52.24
N SER A 668 -10.64 22.50 -51.68
CA SER A 668 -11.91 22.52 -50.97
C SER A 668 -13.05 21.83 -51.73
N GLY A 669 -13.77 20.95 -51.05
CA GLY A 669 -15.09 20.45 -51.44
C GLY A 669 -16.07 20.64 -50.28
N SER A 670 -17.01 21.56 -50.45
CA SER A 670 -18.17 21.81 -49.60
C SER A 670 -19.31 20.86 -49.97
N TRP A 671 -19.94 20.19 -49.00
CA TRP A 671 -21.31 19.65 -49.09
C TRP A 671 -22.01 19.72 -47.71
N PRO A 672 -23.36 19.71 -47.67
CA PRO A 672 -24.15 20.60 -46.82
C PRO A 672 -24.75 19.94 -45.58
N SER A 673 -25.18 20.82 -44.68
CA SER A 673 -26.08 20.58 -43.56
C SER A 673 -27.38 19.90 -43.99
N ASN A 674 -27.79 18.87 -43.25
CA ASN A 674 -29.16 18.39 -43.19
C ASN A 674 -29.59 18.33 -41.73
N GLU A 675 -30.38 19.31 -41.31
CA GLU A 675 -31.36 19.17 -40.24
C GLU A 675 -32.59 18.44 -40.83
N SER A 676 -33.08 17.39 -40.18
CA SER A 676 -34.42 17.38 -39.56
C SER A 676 -34.81 15.97 -39.09
N LEU A 677 -35.44 15.97 -37.91
CA LEU A 677 -36.57 15.11 -37.47
C LEU A 677 -36.36 13.59 -37.39
N PHE A 678 -36.49 13.04 -36.18
CA PHE A 678 -37.70 12.30 -35.80
C PHE A 678 -37.82 12.14 -34.28
N GLU A 679 -38.98 12.54 -33.77
CA GLU A 679 -39.54 12.17 -32.46
C GLU A 679 -40.00 10.70 -32.45
N THR A 680 -40.26 10.21 -31.23
CA THR A 680 -41.04 9.01 -30.85
C THR A 680 -40.41 7.63 -31.07
N MET A 681 -39.80 7.10 -30.00
CA MET A 681 -40.32 5.96 -29.25
C MET A 681 -39.74 5.89 -27.85
#